data_AF-A0A7J5ECK1-F1
#
_entry.id   AF-A0A7J5ECK1-F1
#
_cell.length_a   1.000
_cell.length_b   1.000
_cell.length_c   1.000
_cell.angle_alpha   90.00
_cell.angle_beta   90.00
_cell.angle_gamma   90.00
#
_symmetry.space_group_name_H-M   'P 1'
#
loop_
_entity.id
_entity.type
_entity.pdbx_description
1 polymer ?
#
loop_
_entity_poly.entity_id
_entity_poly.type
_entity_poly.pdbx_seq_one_letter_code
_entity_poly.pdbx_strand_id
1 'polypeptide(L)'
;MKDKTANNSYEYHFFNSTIHKISKVEFQSLFFSEADIERTLLEGRFSFAYLREDKLRNIDVYDTQGVRIKSNEFLKRFGIVINSSNLFKTGKYLSRVFRPSKYGSFVDNLDIHMNQNHNGKVTDGISLISLRLAHRLGWKEAQPEMSSQFTLFYKDGLVKGHCVVSDKIEHDVVIYGDDNIKKEITLTNGLNYIALEPVKLGNSLRLDIQSLLNLWEVFEGEKYLQWAFEGIEKFKEDLFNGKLVNWLDNFNEIDNEKYENENWTLRKAIWSKVDFRRYPGLVRAAWTMFRSSILTYAENSKGEPVFRIPVPDGKRAYLRVDLRNHNKDGNFCTTVKRQNVELDKYGNLWLNPNDAYDTLTTLGGADFDDSVGIIPVEDNKAIIYRNPNQYGELVHAKIIYKGVKAEAGHNISGSFPSKYSFVEQMEFKRSVWDNTMLSEWLKKREKLIPTNNIIMDYTIANLIRAYNTIKDNSTNIGYAANGEMARSAIRITQEDYFLKIKNRFIWSLERIIDATVKDGIAADEDMKAVSDMYEYIIENKIPLPKSLFYRLPKKIQDKVCLADKHPLDELLEAVKYFIEEADKEILGSGSVSKGNRVKGKIDNLDIPIIEIGRSNLDNPLFEIGVSLLGYYNKNIAILLDITDKLPTFEKEMKRKEGIDKIQKSFLSKLSKYTIDERCLLAKVFAYQIYKTNRAPHDSILWIRDIDGLHGTANDTIQMLANLELGCQIKNNGSLKRVREKKVEKITTKNIRIWSSDSVSSIKYECASEILIESNKALINGSILNVGEECRISEGVYKIYSVVQAISRSNSRPLKNSLVVYLQN
;
A
#
# COMPACT_ATOMS: atom_id res chain seq x y z
N MET A 1 -9.17 -1.51 -29.56
CA MET A 1 -9.50 -0.66 -28.39
C MET A 1 -8.73 0.63 -28.55
N LYS A 2 -9.41 1.77 -28.42
CA LYS A 2 -8.88 3.13 -28.69
C LYS A 2 -7.75 3.49 -27.71
N ASP A 3 -6.76 4.23 -28.22
CA ASP A 3 -5.63 4.82 -27.50
C ASP A 3 -6.05 5.40 -26.14
N LYS A 4 -5.59 4.76 -25.06
CA LYS A 4 -5.62 5.33 -23.71
C LYS A 4 -4.47 6.31 -23.60
N THR A 5 -4.79 7.60 -23.64
CA THR A 5 -3.96 8.67 -23.06
C THR A 5 -3.58 8.28 -21.63
N ALA A 6 -2.27 8.35 -21.31
CA ALA A 6 -1.63 8.09 -20.01
C ALA A 6 -2.59 8.16 -18.80
N ASN A 7 -3.05 6.99 -18.34
CA ASN A 7 -3.79 6.82 -17.10
C ASN A 7 -2.79 6.62 -15.95
N ASN A 8 -3.01 7.32 -14.84
CA ASN A 8 -2.15 7.33 -13.65
C ASN A 8 -2.26 6.03 -12.81
N SER A 9 -2.82 4.94 -13.32
CA SER A 9 -2.91 3.64 -12.63
C SER A 9 -1.60 2.87 -12.68
N TYR A 10 -1.33 2.05 -11.66
CA TYR A 10 -0.22 1.10 -11.69
C TYR A 10 -0.50 0.07 -12.79
N GLU A 11 0.34 0.02 -13.82
CA GLU A 11 0.18 -0.88 -14.95
C GLU A 11 1.43 -1.75 -15.15
N TYR A 12 1.20 -2.93 -15.72
CA TYR A 12 2.26 -3.83 -16.17
C TYR A 12 2.85 -3.35 -17.49
N HIS A 13 3.48 -2.17 -17.51
CA HIS A 13 3.92 -1.48 -18.73
C HIS A 13 4.84 -2.31 -19.64
N PHE A 14 5.62 -3.24 -19.07
CA PHE A 14 6.42 -4.18 -19.86
C PHE A 14 5.56 -5.08 -20.75
N PHE A 15 4.38 -5.50 -20.29
CA PHE A 15 3.42 -6.31 -21.05
C PHE A 15 2.51 -5.42 -21.91
N ASN A 16 3.10 -4.50 -22.67
CA ASN A 16 2.36 -3.61 -23.56
C ASN A 16 1.67 -4.42 -24.69
N SER A 17 0.34 -4.33 -24.74
CA SER A 17 -0.49 -5.12 -25.66
C SER A 17 -0.22 -4.82 -27.13
N THR A 18 0.11 -3.56 -27.46
CA THR A 18 0.42 -3.13 -28.83
C THR A 18 1.80 -3.62 -29.27
N ILE A 19 2.82 -3.43 -28.43
CA ILE A 19 4.21 -3.78 -28.76
C ILE A 19 4.39 -5.30 -28.84
N HIS A 20 3.87 -6.03 -27.86
CA HIS A 20 4.04 -7.48 -27.80
C HIS A 20 2.92 -8.28 -28.47
N LYS A 21 1.88 -7.59 -28.98
CA LYS A 21 0.70 -8.21 -29.61
C LYS A 21 0.12 -9.29 -28.70
N ILE A 22 -0.34 -8.88 -27.53
CA ILE A 22 -0.93 -9.74 -26.49
C ILE A 22 -2.31 -9.21 -26.08
N SER A 23 -3.19 -10.09 -25.62
CA SER A 23 -4.54 -9.72 -25.16
C SER A 23 -4.66 -9.60 -23.65
N LYS A 24 -3.94 -10.44 -22.90
CA LYS A 24 -4.06 -10.55 -21.44
C LYS A 24 -2.76 -11.06 -20.81
N VAL A 25 -2.50 -10.61 -19.58
CA VAL A 25 -1.48 -11.17 -18.68
C VAL A 25 -2.11 -11.46 -17.32
N GLU A 26 -1.74 -12.59 -16.72
CA GLU A 26 -2.15 -13.02 -15.39
C GLU A 26 -0.91 -13.39 -14.57
N PHE A 27 -0.93 -13.04 -13.28
CA PHE A 27 0.16 -13.34 -12.35
C PHE A 27 -0.35 -14.23 -11.23
N GLN A 28 0.40 -15.28 -10.92
CA GLN A 28 0.12 -16.17 -9.81
C GLN A 28 1.37 -16.34 -8.94
N SER A 29 1.16 -16.55 -7.64
CA SER A 29 2.23 -16.70 -6.66
C SER A 29 1.97 -17.92 -5.82
N LEU A 30 2.93 -18.83 -5.79
CA LEU A 30 2.84 -20.08 -5.07
C LEU A 30 3.97 -20.11 -4.04
N PHE A 31 3.62 -20.09 -2.76
CA PHE A 31 4.59 -20.16 -1.68
C PHE A 31 5.12 -21.57 -1.53
N PHE A 32 6.43 -21.70 -1.27
CA PHE A 32 7.10 -22.99 -1.13
C PHE A 32 6.53 -23.85 0.00
N SER A 33 5.96 -23.21 1.03
CA SER A 33 5.31 -23.88 2.17
C SER A 33 3.88 -24.34 1.92
N GLU A 34 3.23 -23.83 0.87
CA GLU A 34 1.78 -24.02 0.64
C GLU A 34 1.48 -24.85 -0.61
N ALA A 35 2.44 -24.93 -1.54
CA ALA A 35 2.23 -25.55 -2.84
C ALA A 35 3.36 -26.53 -3.19
N ASP A 36 3.02 -27.54 -3.98
CA ASP A 36 4.00 -28.43 -4.61
C ASP A 36 4.61 -27.74 -5.85
N ILE A 37 5.70 -27.01 -5.61
CA ILE A 37 6.40 -26.18 -6.60
C ILE A 37 7.02 -27.06 -7.69
N GLU A 38 7.60 -28.19 -7.32
CA GLU A 38 8.23 -29.12 -8.26
C GLU A 38 7.19 -29.67 -9.22
N ARG A 39 6.04 -30.14 -8.70
CA ARG A 39 4.91 -30.56 -9.53
C ARG A 39 4.43 -29.44 -10.46
N THR A 40 4.30 -28.22 -9.94
CA THR A 40 3.85 -27.07 -10.75
C THR A 40 4.79 -26.80 -11.93
N LEU A 41 6.11 -26.84 -11.68
CA LEU A 41 7.13 -26.65 -12.72
C LEU A 41 7.06 -27.78 -13.76
N LEU A 42 6.91 -29.04 -13.32
CA LEU A 42 6.79 -30.21 -14.19
C LEU A 42 5.52 -30.20 -15.05
N GLU A 43 4.39 -29.74 -14.51
CA GLU A 43 3.14 -29.59 -15.28
C GLU A 43 3.28 -28.53 -16.40
N GLY A 44 4.18 -27.55 -16.24
CA GLY A 44 4.53 -26.59 -17.28
C GLY A 44 3.36 -25.72 -17.76
N ARG A 45 2.29 -25.61 -16.96
CA ARG A 45 1.05 -24.89 -17.30
C ARG A 45 1.17 -23.38 -17.05
N PHE A 46 2.20 -22.75 -17.61
CA PHE A 46 2.42 -21.31 -17.52
C PHE A 46 3.13 -20.79 -18.78
N SER A 47 3.04 -19.48 -19.05
CA SER A 47 3.84 -18.84 -20.11
C SER A 47 5.26 -18.52 -19.64
N PHE A 48 5.46 -18.20 -18.37
CA PHE A 48 6.80 -18.03 -17.80
C PHE A 48 6.77 -18.25 -16.30
N ALA A 49 7.88 -18.68 -15.72
CA ALA A 49 8.01 -18.81 -14.29
C ALA A 49 9.40 -18.35 -13.81
N TYR A 50 9.45 -17.78 -12.62
CA TYR A 50 10.71 -17.43 -11.95
C TYR A 50 10.60 -17.61 -10.45
N LEU A 51 11.73 -17.96 -9.83
CA LEU A 51 11.85 -18.09 -8.38
C LEU A 51 12.14 -16.72 -7.77
N ARG A 52 11.53 -16.43 -6.62
CA ARG A 52 11.79 -15.22 -5.85
C ARG A 52 11.53 -15.46 -4.39
N GLU A 53 12.53 -15.19 -3.54
CA GLU A 53 12.44 -15.38 -2.09
C GLU A 53 11.93 -16.79 -1.77
N ASP A 54 10.76 -16.90 -1.17
CA ASP A 54 10.07 -18.09 -0.69
C ASP A 54 8.94 -18.57 -1.62
N LYS A 55 8.91 -18.12 -2.87
CA LYS A 55 7.79 -18.36 -3.80
C LYS A 55 8.20 -18.54 -5.26
N LEU A 56 7.38 -19.29 -5.97
CA LEU A 56 7.37 -19.37 -7.42
C LEU A 56 6.36 -18.35 -7.95
N ARG A 57 6.78 -17.51 -8.90
CA ARG A 57 5.90 -16.60 -9.63
C ARG A 57 5.63 -17.17 -11.02
N ASN A 58 4.37 -17.41 -11.33
CA ASN A 58 3.92 -17.81 -12.65
C ASN A 58 3.30 -16.61 -13.37
N ILE A 59 3.57 -16.53 -14.66
CA ILE A 59 2.99 -15.55 -15.57
C ILE A 59 2.30 -16.34 -16.68
N ASP A 60 1.01 -16.09 -16.88
CA ASP A 60 0.27 -16.56 -18.05
C ASP A 60 0.04 -15.36 -18.97
N VAL A 61 0.50 -15.45 -20.21
CA VAL A 61 0.30 -14.42 -21.23
C VAL A 61 -0.43 -15.02 -22.41
N TYR A 62 -1.43 -14.29 -22.89
CA TYR A 62 -2.28 -14.72 -23.99
C TYR A 62 -2.04 -13.84 -25.21
N ASP A 63 -1.92 -14.44 -26.39
CA ASP A 63 -1.79 -13.73 -27.65
C ASP A 63 -3.09 -12.99 -28.03
N THR A 64 -3.09 -12.32 -29.18
CA THR A 64 -4.28 -11.58 -29.67
C THR A 64 -5.50 -12.45 -29.94
N GLN A 65 -5.33 -13.77 -30.03
CA GLN A 65 -6.37 -14.76 -30.26
C GLN A 65 -6.87 -15.38 -28.94
N GLY A 66 -6.29 -14.99 -27.80
CA GLY A 66 -6.61 -15.55 -26.49
C GLY A 66 -5.95 -16.90 -26.23
N VAL A 67 -4.97 -17.31 -27.04
CA VAL A 67 -4.20 -18.54 -26.84
C VAL A 67 -3.01 -18.24 -25.94
N ARG A 68 -2.79 -19.08 -24.92
CA ARG A 68 -1.66 -18.93 -24.01
C ARG A 68 -0.33 -19.15 -24.74
N ILE A 69 0.59 -18.19 -24.61
CA ILE A 69 1.96 -18.27 -25.11
C ILE A 69 2.70 -19.35 -24.34
N LYS A 70 3.42 -20.23 -25.05
CA LYS A 70 4.16 -21.33 -24.43
C LYS A 70 5.46 -20.86 -23.78
N SER A 71 5.93 -21.59 -22.78
CA SER A 71 7.13 -21.23 -22.01
C SER A 71 8.41 -21.11 -22.84
N ASN A 72 8.58 -22.00 -23.82
CA ASN A 72 9.70 -21.98 -24.76
C ASN A 72 9.66 -20.82 -25.77
N GLU A 73 8.51 -20.16 -25.93
CA GLU A 73 8.34 -19.04 -26.86
C GLU A 73 8.41 -17.68 -26.16
N PHE A 74 8.17 -17.65 -24.84
CA PHE A 74 8.05 -16.42 -24.06
C PHE A 74 9.27 -15.50 -24.19
N LEU A 75 10.46 -15.98 -23.85
CA LEU A 75 11.68 -15.15 -23.87
C LEU A 75 11.93 -14.55 -25.26
N LYS A 76 11.79 -15.37 -26.30
CA LYS A 76 11.91 -14.93 -27.69
C LYS A 76 10.85 -13.88 -28.06
N ARG A 77 9.60 -14.08 -27.65
CA ARG A 77 8.48 -13.17 -27.93
C ARG A 77 8.67 -11.80 -27.29
N PHE A 78 9.22 -11.75 -26.08
CA PHE A 78 9.47 -10.52 -25.34
C PHE A 78 10.88 -9.94 -25.57
N GLY A 79 11.70 -10.57 -26.42
CA GLY A 79 13.06 -10.13 -26.70
C GLY A 79 13.99 -10.20 -25.48
N ILE A 80 13.73 -11.11 -24.55
CA ILE A 80 14.53 -11.27 -23.33
C ILE A 80 15.59 -12.34 -23.61
N VAL A 81 16.85 -11.99 -23.38
CA VAL A 81 17.95 -12.96 -23.35
C VAL A 81 18.44 -13.08 -21.91
N ILE A 82 18.67 -14.31 -21.48
CA ILE A 82 19.15 -14.61 -20.13
C ILE A 82 20.49 -15.34 -20.27
N ASN A 83 21.54 -14.69 -19.79
CA ASN A 83 22.91 -15.20 -19.75
C ASN A 83 23.38 -15.20 -18.29
N SER A 84 22.80 -16.07 -17.48
CA SER A 84 23.04 -16.10 -16.04
C SER A 84 23.59 -17.44 -15.58
N SER A 85 24.54 -17.41 -14.66
CA SER A 85 24.94 -18.60 -13.88
C SER A 85 24.11 -18.76 -12.60
N ASN A 86 23.09 -17.93 -12.37
CA ASN A 86 22.27 -17.93 -11.17
C ASN A 86 20.81 -17.55 -11.51
N LEU A 87 19.93 -18.57 -11.61
CA LEU A 87 18.54 -18.36 -12.02
C LEU A 87 17.68 -17.67 -10.94
N PHE A 88 18.06 -17.78 -9.68
CA PHE A 88 17.36 -17.09 -8.60
C PHE A 88 17.60 -15.57 -8.64
N LYS A 89 18.86 -15.16 -8.82
CA LYS A 89 19.25 -13.76 -9.04
C LYS A 89 18.58 -13.19 -10.29
N THR A 90 18.49 -13.97 -11.37
CA THR A 90 17.71 -13.63 -12.56
C THR A 90 16.23 -13.38 -12.22
N GLY A 91 15.62 -14.23 -11.37
CA GLY A 91 14.25 -14.03 -10.90
C GLY A 91 14.04 -12.71 -10.17
N LYS A 92 15.01 -12.26 -9.35
CA LYS A 92 15.00 -10.91 -8.73
C LYS A 92 14.95 -9.81 -9.78
N TYR A 93 15.77 -9.92 -10.83
CA TYR A 93 15.84 -8.95 -11.93
C TYR A 93 14.55 -8.91 -12.76
N LEU A 94 14.05 -10.07 -13.16
CA LEU A 94 12.80 -10.17 -13.90
C LEU A 94 11.62 -9.66 -13.08
N SER A 95 11.61 -9.88 -11.75
CA SER A 95 10.58 -9.32 -10.88
C SER A 95 10.55 -7.80 -10.88
N ARG A 96 11.68 -7.14 -11.15
CA ARG A 96 11.79 -5.68 -11.24
C ARG A 96 11.28 -5.15 -12.59
N VAL A 97 11.38 -5.96 -13.65
CA VAL A 97 10.88 -5.65 -14.99
C VAL A 97 9.37 -5.89 -15.08
N PHE A 98 8.88 -7.00 -14.52
CA PHE A 98 7.49 -7.45 -14.63
C PHE A 98 6.54 -6.88 -13.58
N ARG A 99 7.03 -6.09 -12.63
CA ARG A 99 6.16 -5.46 -11.62
C ARG A 99 5.29 -4.37 -12.25
N PRO A 100 4.12 -4.08 -11.68
CA PRO A 100 3.40 -2.89 -12.06
C PRO A 100 4.14 -1.64 -11.57
N SER A 101 4.06 -0.54 -12.32
CA SER A 101 4.70 0.73 -11.98
C SER A 101 3.78 1.90 -12.34
N LYS A 102 3.99 3.06 -11.69
CA LYS A 102 3.18 4.26 -11.94
C LYS A 102 3.44 4.88 -13.31
N TYR A 103 4.69 4.87 -13.76
CA TYR A 103 5.06 5.33 -15.10
C TYR A 103 5.99 4.33 -15.74
N GLY A 104 5.74 3.99 -17.01
CA GLY A 104 6.66 3.14 -17.76
C GLY A 104 6.26 3.05 -19.22
N SER A 105 7.26 2.85 -20.08
CA SER A 105 7.05 2.68 -21.51
C SER A 105 8.29 2.08 -22.16
N PHE A 106 8.10 1.57 -23.37
CA PHE A 106 9.20 1.41 -24.31
C PHE A 106 9.52 2.76 -24.96
N VAL A 107 10.81 3.06 -25.11
CA VAL A 107 11.30 4.33 -25.64
C VAL A 107 12.31 4.07 -26.75
N ASP A 108 11.99 4.58 -27.94
CA ASP A 108 12.90 4.56 -29.08
C ASP A 108 14.00 5.62 -28.92
N ASN A 109 15.21 5.28 -29.38
CA ASN A 109 16.40 6.14 -29.42
C ASN A 109 16.71 6.82 -28.07
N LEU A 110 16.71 6.03 -26.98
CA LEU A 110 17.05 6.54 -25.65
C LEU A 110 18.54 6.89 -25.60
N ASP A 111 18.87 8.14 -25.25
CA ASP A 111 20.26 8.58 -25.09
C ASP A 111 20.77 8.23 -23.69
N ILE A 112 21.59 7.17 -23.62
CA ILE A 112 22.15 6.64 -22.38
C ILE A 112 23.63 6.98 -22.33
N HIS A 113 24.03 7.79 -21.35
CA HIS A 113 25.42 8.10 -21.08
C HIS A 113 25.97 7.26 -19.94
N MET A 114 27.15 6.66 -20.18
CA MET A 114 27.90 5.94 -19.16
C MET A 114 28.97 6.84 -18.56
N ASN A 115 28.74 7.30 -17.34
CA ASN A 115 29.70 8.13 -16.62
C ASN A 115 30.73 7.24 -15.91
N GLN A 116 31.95 7.22 -16.44
CA GLN A 116 33.08 6.47 -15.89
C GLN A 116 33.86 7.25 -14.81
N ASN A 117 33.60 8.55 -14.65
CA ASN A 117 34.23 9.40 -13.65
C ASN A 117 33.40 9.39 -12.35
N HIS A 118 33.34 8.21 -11.72
CA HIS A 118 32.59 7.98 -10.50
C HIS A 118 33.38 7.10 -9.52
N ASN A 119 32.89 6.98 -8.29
CA ASN A 119 33.35 5.99 -7.33
C ASN A 119 32.24 4.97 -7.12
N GLY A 120 32.42 3.75 -7.63
CA GLY A 120 31.38 2.70 -7.61
C GLY A 120 30.78 2.46 -6.23
N LYS A 121 31.58 2.55 -5.16
CA LYS A 121 31.11 2.40 -3.77
C LYS A 121 30.16 3.51 -3.29
N VAL A 122 30.13 4.64 -3.99
CA VAL A 122 29.43 5.87 -3.60
C VAL A 122 28.32 6.23 -4.59
N THR A 123 28.19 5.49 -5.70
CA THR A 123 27.12 5.67 -6.69
C THR A 123 26.44 4.36 -7.10
N ASP A 124 26.67 3.25 -6.40
CA ASP A 124 25.96 1.98 -6.64
C ASP A 124 24.44 2.17 -6.41
N GLY A 125 23.63 1.66 -7.33
CA GLY A 125 22.18 1.71 -7.19
C GLY A 125 21.53 3.08 -7.41
N ILE A 126 22.26 4.10 -7.87
CA ILE A 126 21.71 5.42 -8.21
C ILE A 126 22.06 5.87 -9.63
N SER A 127 21.18 6.64 -10.27
CA SER A 127 21.36 7.19 -11.63
C SER A 127 20.77 8.60 -11.74
N LEU A 128 21.03 9.31 -12.84
CA LEU A 128 20.29 10.51 -13.20
C LEU A 128 19.36 10.24 -14.38
N ILE A 129 18.19 10.87 -14.38
CA ILE A 129 17.29 10.90 -15.55
C ILE A 129 16.96 12.35 -15.89
N SER A 130 16.73 12.62 -17.18
CA SER A 130 16.36 13.97 -17.58
C SER A 130 14.91 14.27 -17.20
N LEU A 131 14.66 15.52 -16.85
CA LEU A 131 13.31 16.04 -16.62
C LEU A 131 12.42 15.82 -17.86
N ARG A 132 13.00 15.97 -19.06
CA ARG A 132 12.34 15.71 -20.34
C ARG A 132 11.89 14.24 -20.45
N LEU A 133 12.74 13.29 -20.09
CA LEU A 133 12.39 11.87 -20.12
C LEU A 133 11.29 11.55 -19.11
N ALA A 134 11.38 12.07 -17.88
CA ALA A 134 10.34 11.89 -16.86
C ALA A 134 8.97 12.38 -17.37
N HIS A 135 8.92 13.57 -17.98
CA HIS A 135 7.70 14.10 -18.59
C HIS A 135 7.21 13.27 -19.78
N ARG A 136 8.12 12.78 -20.64
CA ARG A 136 7.80 11.89 -21.77
C ARG A 136 7.15 10.58 -21.31
N LEU A 137 7.53 10.06 -20.15
CA LEU A 137 6.94 8.86 -19.54
C LEU A 137 5.59 9.11 -18.85
N GLY A 138 5.14 10.37 -18.80
CA GLY A 138 3.86 10.75 -18.21
C GLY A 138 3.95 11.32 -16.80
N TRP A 139 5.14 11.40 -16.19
CA TRP A 139 5.33 12.03 -14.87
C TRP A 139 5.38 13.56 -15.00
N LYS A 140 4.25 14.18 -15.35
CA LYS A 140 4.15 15.61 -15.71
C LYS A 140 4.54 16.56 -14.58
N GLU A 141 4.33 16.15 -13.34
CA GLU A 141 4.66 16.92 -12.14
C GLU A 141 6.11 16.74 -11.67
N ALA A 142 6.93 15.96 -12.39
CA ALA A 142 8.35 15.83 -12.08
C ALA A 142 9.03 17.21 -12.06
N GLN A 143 9.94 17.39 -11.10
CA GLN A 143 10.79 18.57 -10.93
C GLN A 143 12.24 18.13 -10.72
N PRO A 144 13.23 19.01 -10.96
CA PRO A 144 14.61 18.74 -10.56
C PRO A 144 14.70 18.30 -9.09
N GLU A 145 15.64 17.41 -8.79
CA GLU A 145 15.91 16.84 -7.47
C GLU A 145 14.85 15.85 -6.94
N MET A 146 13.67 15.75 -7.56
CA MET A 146 12.76 14.65 -7.28
C MET A 146 13.43 13.31 -7.59
N SER A 147 13.08 12.27 -6.84
CA SER A 147 13.64 10.94 -7.06
C SER A 147 12.57 9.89 -7.29
N SER A 148 13.02 8.79 -7.88
CA SER A 148 12.14 7.71 -8.30
C SER A 148 12.88 6.39 -8.23
N GLN A 149 12.16 5.34 -7.88
CA GLN A 149 12.61 3.97 -8.14
C GLN A 149 12.70 3.76 -9.65
N PHE A 150 13.88 3.36 -10.10
CA PHE A 150 14.27 3.30 -11.50
C PHE A 150 14.42 1.86 -11.97
N THR A 151 13.98 1.62 -13.20
CA THR A 151 14.23 0.40 -13.97
C THR A 151 14.54 0.82 -15.41
N LEU A 152 15.69 0.46 -15.94
CA LEU A 152 16.03 0.57 -17.36
C LEU A 152 16.49 -0.79 -17.85
N PHE A 153 15.77 -1.35 -18.82
CA PHE A 153 16.08 -2.64 -19.42
C PHE A 153 16.29 -2.46 -20.91
N TYR A 154 17.51 -2.76 -21.38
CA TYR A 154 17.94 -2.44 -22.73
C TYR A 154 19.00 -3.45 -23.22
N LYS A 155 19.59 -3.18 -24.39
CA LYS A 155 20.54 -4.10 -25.07
C LYS A 155 21.74 -4.53 -24.23
N ASP A 156 22.26 -3.67 -23.35
CA ASP A 156 23.47 -3.98 -22.59
C ASP A 156 23.15 -4.58 -21.21
N GLY A 157 21.90 -4.46 -20.76
CA GLY A 157 21.40 -5.19 -19.60
C GLY A 157 20.27 -4.50 -18.85
N LEU A 158 20.14 -4.84 -17.57
CA LEU A 158 19.22 -4.20 -16.62
C LEU A 158 19.96 -3.25 -15.68
N VAL A 159 19.54 -1.99 -15.62
CA VAL A 159 19.85 -1.07 -14.52
C VAL A 159 18.65 -1.03 -13.58
N LYS A 160 18.91 -1.29 -12.30
CA LYS A 160 17.90 -1.26 -11.24
C LYS A 160 18.42 -0.52 -10.01
N GLY A 161 17.58 0.33 -9.44
CA GLY A 161 17.93 1.11 -8.26
C GLY A 161 17.01 2.31 -8.19
N HIS A 162 17.57 3.47 -7.87
CA HIS A 162 16.89 4.76 -7.84
C HIS A 162 17.50 5.72 -8.86
N CYS A 163 16.76 6.77 -9.21
CA CYS A 163 17.27 7.87 -9.99
C CYS A 163 16.86 9.22 -9.38
N VAL A 164 17.65 10.25 -9.68
CA VAL A 164 17.33 11.65 -9.41
C VAL A 164 17.03 12.36 -10.72
N VAL A 165 15.95 13.14 -10.74
CA VAL A 165 15.55 13.94 -11.90
C VAL A 165 16.46 15.15 -12.00
N SER A 166 17.00 15.37 -13.20
CA SER A 166 17.88 16.49 -13.52
C SER A 166 17.38 17.28 -14.74
N ASP A 167 17.47 18.60 -14.65
CA ASP A 167 17.29 19.55 -15.75
C ASP A 167 18.63 19.98 -16.39
N LYS A 168 19.77 19.48 -15.90
CA LYS A 168 21.11 19.89 -16.33
C LYS A 168 21.79 18.92 -17.27
N ILE A 169 21.45 17.63 -17.23
CA ILE A 169 22.08 16.62 -18.09
C ILE A 169 21.62 16.79 -19.54
N GLU A 170 22.54 16.58 -20.50
CA GLU A 170 22.22 16.60 -21.94
C GLU A 170 21.63 15.27 -22.43
N HIS A 171 21.79 14.21 -21.64
CA HIS A 171 21.37 12.84 -21.94
C HIS A 171 20.00 12.52 -21.35
N ASP A 172 19.34 11.47 -21.84
CA ASP A 172 18.08 11.00 -21.25
C ASP A 172 18.34 10.27 -19.91
N VAL A 173 19.41 9.48 -19.83
CA VAL A 173 19.84 8.75 -18.63
C VAL A 173 21.35 8.84 -18.47
N VAL A 174 21.82 9.09 -17.25
CA VAL A 174 23.23 8.90 -16.86
C VAL A 174 23.34 7.71 -15.89
N ILE A 175 24.12 6.72 -16.27
CA ILE A 175 24.47 5.56 -15.43
C ILE A 175 25.91 5.77 -14.95
N TYR A 176 26.16 5.55 -13.66
CA TYR A 176 27.50 5.66 -13.08
C TYR A 176 28.19 4.30 -13.08
N GLY A 177 29.02 4.02 -14.10
CA GLY A 177 29.77 2.77 -14.20
C GLY A 177 29.02 1.57 -14.79
N ASP A 178 29.78 0.72 -15.49
CA ASP A 178 29.25 -0.49 -16.14
C ASP A 178 28.87 -1.61 -15.15
N ASP A 179 29.40 -1.53 -13.92
CA ASP A 179 29.12 -2.40 -12.78
C ASP A 179 27.68 -2.24 -12.24
N ASN A 180 27.07 -1.08 -12.49
CA ASN A 180 25.66 -0.85 -12.23
C ASN A 180 24.73 -1.59 -13.20
N ILE A 181 25.24 -2.09 -14.34
CA ILE A 181 24.45 -2.86 -15.32
C ILE A 181 24.48 -4.35 -14.97
N LYS A 182 23.31 -4.94 -14.80
CA LYS A 182 23.14 -6.38 -14.58
C LYS A 182 23.02 -7.07 -15.94
N LYS A 183 24.17 -7.49 -16.47
CA LYS A 183 24.36 -8.05 -17.83
C LYS A 183 23.79 -9.47 -17.99
N GLU A 184 23.35 -10.09 -16.90
CA GLU A 184 22.78 -11.45 -16.90
C GLU A 184 21.43 -11.53 -17.61
N ILE A 185 20.75 -10.40 -17.78
CA ILE A 185 19.57 -10.29 -18.63
C ILE A 185 19.74 -9.12 -19.58
N THR A 186 19.37 -9.27 -20.84
CA THR A 186 19.39 -8.19 -21.84
C THR A 186 18.09 -8.17 -22.62
N LEU A 187 17.76 -6.99 -23.15
CA LEU A 187 16.59 -6.77 -24.00
C LEU A 187 17.04 -6.58 -25.45
N THR A 188 16.53 -7.40 -26.37
CA THR A 188 16.91 -7.40 -27.78
C THR A 188 15.88 -6.67 -28.65
N ASN A 189 16.04 -6.76 -29.97
CA ASN A 189 15.11 -6.22 -30.97
C ASN A 189 15.04 -4.68 -30.99
N GLY A 190 16.07 -4.00 -30.50
CA GLY A 190 16.12 -2.54 -30.43
C GLY A 190 15.18 -1.90 -29.41
N LEU A 191 14.55 -2.71 -28.54
CA LEU A 191 13.65 -2.24 -27.50
C LEU A 191 14.44 -1.67 -26.32
N ASN A 192 13.99 -0.54 -25.78
CA ASN A 192 14.45 -0.03 -24.48
C ASN A 192 13.22 0.18 -23.60
N TYR A 193 13.16 -0.52 -22.48
CA TYR A 193 12.09 -0.37 -21.51
C TYR A 193 12.57 0.45 -20.33
N ILE A 194 11.78 1.44 -19.93
CA ILE A 194 12.03 2.27 -18.76
C ILE A 194 10.77 2.35 -17.89
N ALA A 195 10.95 2.28 -16.59
CA ALA A 195 9.88 2.48 -15.61
C ALA A 195 10.36 3.31 -14.42
N LEU A 196 9.47 4.18 -13.96
CA LEU A 196 9.65 5.12 -12.86
C LEU A 196 8.52 4.93 -11.84
N GLU A 197 8.93 4.86 -10.59
CA GLU A 197 8.05 4.79 -9.43
C GLU A 197 8.47 5.89 -8.45
N PRO A 198 7.86 7.10 -8.51
CA PRO A 198 8.27 8.24 -7.71
C PRO A 198 8.28 7.91 -6.22
N VAL A 199 9.32 8.35 -5.53
CA VAL A 199 9.39 8.27 -4.07
C VAL A 199 9.10 9.62 -3.45
N LYS A 200 8.69 9.63 -2.18
CA LYS A 200 8.40 10.85 -1.44
C LYS A 200 8.80 10.76 0.02
N LEU A 201 8.91 11.93 0.64
CA LEU A 201 9.07 12.05 2.08
C LEU A 201 7.86 11.47 2.81
N GLY A 202 8.09 10.44 3.63
CA GLY A 202 7.12 10.00 4.62
C GLY A 202 7.13 10.94 5.82
N ASN A 203 5.99 11.56 6.12
CA ASN A 203 5.82 12.42 7.30
C ASN A 203 5.38 11.67 8.55
N SER A 204 5.25 10.35 8.45
CA SER A 204 4.94 9.46 9.56
C SER A 204 6.03 8.38 9.66
N LEU A 205 6.57 8.24 10.88
CA LEU A 205 7.46 7.14 11.22
C LEU A 205 6.80 6.31 12.31
N ARG A 206 6.81 5.01 12.11
CA ARG A 206 6.44 4.03 13.14
C ARG A 206 7.65 3.16 13.40
N LEU A 207 8.10 3.16 14.65
CA LEU A 207 9.21 2.36 15.13
C LEU A 207 8.70 0.94 15.36
N ASP A 208 9.23 -0.02 14.61
CA ASP A 208 8.95 -1.44 14.83
C ASP A 208 9.71 -1.98 16.05
N ILE A 209 9.27 -3.13 16.58
CA ILE A 209 9.84 -3.73 17.78
C ILE A 209 11.35 -4.00 17.70
N GLN A 210 11.91 -4.35 16.53
CA GLN A 210 13.34 -4.63 16.40
C GLN A 210 14.12 -3.31 16.53
N SER A 211 13.70 -2.28 15.80
CA SER A 211 14.30 -0.95 15.91
C SER A 211 14.13 -0.33 17.30
N LEU A 212 12.98 -0.55 17.94
CA LEU A 212 12.71 -0.11 19.31
C LEU A 212 13.69 -0.75 20.30
N LEU A 213 13.90 -2.07 20.21
CA LEU A 213 14.85 -2.78 21.06
C LEU A 213 16.29 -2.29 20.82
N ASN A 214 16.67 -2.08 19.57
CA ASN A 214 18.02 -1.62 19.21
C ASN A 214 18.29 -0.17 19.59
N LEU A 215 17.25 0.67 19.70
CA LEU A 215 17.34 2.06 20.12
C LEU A 215 17.03 2.25 21.62
N TRP A 216 16.80 1.18 22.38
CA TRP A 216 16.28 1.29 23.74
C TRP A 216 17.15 2.14 24.65
N GLU A 217 18.48 2.04 24.53
CA GLU A 217 19.42 2.84 25.32
C GLU A 217 19.50 4.30 24.88
N VAL A 218 19.02 4.65 23.68
CA VAL A 218 19.05 6.03 23.19
C VAL A 218 17.91 6.85 23.79
N PHE A 219 16.72 6.24 23.92
CA PHE A 219 15.50 6.94 24.31
C PHE A 219 14.87 6.45 25.61
N GLU A 220 15.21 5.24 26.08
CA GLU A 220 14.64 4.58 27.26
C GLU A 220 13.12 4.30 27.17
N GLY A 221 12.61 3.50 28.11
CA GLY A 221 11.23 3.04 28.13
C GLY A 221 10.19 4.17 28.24
N GLU A 222 10.48 5.20 29.04
CA GLU A 222 9.55 6.32 29.28
C GLU A 222 9.27 7.13 28.01
N LYS A 223 10.28 7.32 27.16
CA LYS A 223 10.11 8.08 25.91
C LYS A 223 9.24 7.33 24.91
N TYR A 224 9.39 6.00 24.82
CA TYR A 224 8.51 5.18 24.00
C TYR A 224 7.07 5.19 24.50
N LEU A 225 6.88 5.17 25.81
CA LEU A 225 5.57 5.29 26.43
C LEU A 225 4.92 6.64 26.11
N GLN A 226 5.69 7.73 26.25
CA GLN A 226 5.27 9.08 25.87
C GLN A 226 4.85 9.14 24.40
N TRP A 227 5.68 8.64 23.48
CA TRP A 227 5.38 8.63 22.05
C TRP A 227 4.13 7.82 21.70
N ALA A 228 3.93 6.68 22.36
CA ALA A 228 2.71 5.89 22.16
C ALA A 228 1.47 6.68 22.61
N PHE A 229 1.53 7.31 23.79
CA PHE A 229 0.45 8.16 24.30
C PHE A 229 0.16 9.35 23.38
N GLU A 230 1.18 10.14 23.03
CA GLU A 230 1.05 11.31 22.14
C GLU A 230 0.52 10.93 20.77
N GLY A 231 0.96 9.80 20.21
CA GLY A 231 0.47 9.30 18.93
C GLY A 231 -1.00 8.89 18.98
N ILE A 232 -1.44 8.26 20.08
CA ILE A 232 -2.85 7.91 20.33
C ILE A 232 -3.70 9.17 20.44
N GLU A 233 -3.29 10.14 21.26
CA GLU A 233 -4.02 11.39 21.45
C GLU A 233 -4.08 12.22 20.16
N LYS A 234 -2.97 12.32 19.42
CA LYS A 234 -2.94 13.02 18.12
C LYS A 234 -3.88 12.36 17.11
N PHE A 235 -3.91 11.03 17.04
CA PHE A 235 -4.84 10.34 16.15
C PHE A 235 -6.30 10.59 16.55
N LYS A 236 -6.61 10.52 17.86
CA LYS A 236 -7.94 10.85 18.38
C LYS A 236 -8.37 12.25 17.97
N GLU A 237 -7.49 13.23 18.16
CA GLU A 237 -7.75 14.61 17.76
C GLU A 237 -8.00 14.70 16.25
N ASP A 238 -7.09 14.18 15.42
CA ASP A 238 -7.17 14.27 13.97
C ASP A 238 -8.41 13.54 13.40
N LEU A 239 -8.83 12.44 14.04
CA LEU A 239 -10.03 11.69 13.68
C LEU A 239 -11.28 12.58 13.77
N PHE A 240 -11.47 13.30 14.87
CA PHE A 240 -12.66 14.13 15.07
C PHE A 240 -12.52 15.54 14.48
N ASN A 241 -11.31 16.01 14.23
CA ASN A 241 -11.05 17.28 13.55
C ASN A 241 -11.06 17.17 12.01
N GLY A 242 -11.32 15.97 11.46
CA GLY A 242 -11.42 15.77 10.01
C GLY A 242 -10.06 15.73 9.31
N LYS A 243 -8.97 15.57 10.07
CA LYS A 243 -7.58 15.54 9.61
C LYS A 243 -7.06 14.12 9.39
N LEU A 244 -7.96 13.15 9.26
CA LEU A 244 -7.63 11.74 9.03
C LEU A 244 -6.72 11.52 7.81
N VAL A 245 -6.81 12.38 6.79
CA VAL A 245 -5.94 12.34 5.59
C VAL A 245 -4.44 12.42 5.96
N ASN A 246 -4.07 13.03 7.07
CA ASN A 246 -2.68 13.06 7.56
C ASN A 246 -2.12 11.68 7.90
N TRP A 247 -3.00 10.70 8.13
CA TRP A 247 -2.68 9.33 8.50
C TRP A 247 -2.88 8.34 7.36
N LEU A 248 -3.37 8.82 6.20
CA LEU A 248 -3.65 8.02 5.02
C LEU A 248 -2.61 8.30 3.93
N ASP A 249 -1.79 7.29 3.60
CA ASP A 249 -0.86 7.42 2.49
C ASP A 249 -1.60 7.60 1.15
N ASN A 250 -1.03 8.40 0.24
CA ASN A 250 -1.42 8.50 -1.18
C ASN A 250 -2.87 8.91 -1.47
N PHE A 251 -3.57 9.55 -0.51
CA PHE A 251 -4.98 9.89 -0.68
C PHE A 251 -5.24 10.92 -1.82
N ASN A 252 -4.33 11.87 -2.01
CA ASN A 252 -4.51 12.97 -2.96
C ASN A 252 -4.26 12.57 -4.44
N GLU A 253 -3.87 11.33 -4.73
CA GLU A 253 -3.45 10.86 -6.05
C GLU A 253 -4.39 9.79 -6.66
N ILE A 254 -5.57 9.61 -6.07
CA ILE A 254 -6.59 8.64 -6.53
C ILE A 254 -7.44 9.28 -7.63
N ASP A 255 -7.29 8.78 -8.86
CA ASP A 255 -8.17 9.11 -9.99
C ASP A 255 -9.44 8.24 -10.00
N ASN A 256 -10.38 8.53 -10.92
CA ASN A 256 -11.64 7.80 -11.02
C ASN A 256 -11.48 6.29 -11.27
N GLU A 257 -10.53 5.84 -12.09
CA GLU A 257 -10.36 4.41 -12.41
C GLU A 257 -9.78 3.65 -11.21
N LYS A 258 -8.89 4.28 -10.45
CA LYS A 258 -8.40 3.76 -9.16
C LYS A 258 -9.50 3.71 -8.11
N TYR A 259 -10.39 4.70 -8.09
CA TYR A 259 -11.51 4.73 -7.16
C TYR A 259 -12.49 3.57 -7.38
N GLU A 260 -12.85 3.27 -8.63
CA GLU A 260 -13.74 2.14 -8.95
C GLU A 260 -13.17 0.79 -8.46
N ASN A 261 -11.83 0.68 -8.42
CA ASN A 261 -11.11 -0.50 -7.94
C ASN A 261 -10.67 -0.42 -6.46
N GLU A 262 -10.96 0.68 -5.75
CA GLU A 262 -10.58 0.87 -4.35
C GLU A 262 -11.47 -0.01 -3.46
N ASN A 263 -10.88 -0.91 -2.70
CA ASN A 263 -11.65 -1.80 -1.81
C ASN A 263 -11.78 -1.25 -0.39
N TRP A 264 -11.12 -0.12 -0.10
CA TRP A 264 -11.14 0.46 1.23
C TRP A 264 -12.31 1.44 1.42
N THR A 265 -13.34 0.98 2.13
CA THR A 265 -14.58 1.73 2.43
C THR A 265 -14.33 3.16 2.95
N LEU A 266 -13.38 3.33 3.87
CA LEU A 266 -13.08 4.63 4.46
C LEU A 266 -12.53 5.62 3.43
N ARG A 267 -11.62 5.17 2.55
CA ARG A 267 -11.13 6.00 1.45
C ARG A 267 -12.24 6.32 0.45
N LYS A 268 -13.08 5.34 0.12
CA LYS A 268 -14.22 5.55 -0.79
C LYS A 268 -15.18 6.63 -0.28
N ALA A 269 -15.49 6.60 1.00
CA ALA A 269 -16.34 7.61 1.66
C ALA A 269 -15.70 9.01 1.62
N ILE A 270 -14.44 9.14 2.05
CA ILE A 270 -13.74 10.44 2.08
C ILE A 270 -13.61 11.01 0.66
N TRP A 271 -13.30 10.17 -0.32
CA TRP A 271 -13.18 10.58 -1.72
C TRP A 271 -14.51 11.10 -2.26
N SER A 272 -15.61 10.45 -1.85
CA SER A 272 -16.99 10.87 -2.13
C SER A 272 -17.47 12.03 -1.25
N LYS A 273 -16.56 12.80 -0.64
CA LYS A 273 -16.85 13.93 0.26
C LYS A 273 -17.86 13.61 1.37
N VAL A 274 -18.03 12.35 1.72
CA VAL A 274 -18.84 11.95 2.87
C VAL A 274 -18.05 12.34 4.11
N ASP A 275 -18.66 13.16 4.98
CA ASP A 275 -18.05 13.50 6.26
C ASP A 275 -18.08 12.27 7.18
N PHE A 276 -16.99 11.51 7.16
CA PHE A 276 -16.85 10.26 7.91
C PHE A 276 -17.11 10.43 9.41
N ARG A 277 -16.91 11.65 9.96
CA ARG A 277 -17.12 11.96 11.38
C ARG A 277 -18.57 11.93 11.80
N ARG A 278 -19.50 11.99 10.83
CA ARG A 278 -20.94 11.92 11.09
C ARG A 278 -21.46 10.49 11.16
N TYR A 279 -20.65 9.49 10.83
CA TYR A 279 -21.09 8.10 10.69
C TYR A 279 -20.28 7.16 11.58
N PRO A 280 -20.91 6.54 12.59
CA PRO A 280 -20.24 5.63 13.53
C PRO A 280 -19.34 4.57 12.90
N GLY A 281 -19.80 3.92 11.84
CA GLY A 281 -19.08 2.80 11.22
C GLY A 281 -17.79 3.25 10.55
N LEU A 282 -17.77 4.46 9.99
CA LEU A 282 -16.57 5.05 9.40
C LEU A 282 -15.57 5.52 10.46
N VAL A 283 -16.04 6.16 11.55
CA VAL A 283 -15.21 6.52 12.71
C VAL A 283 -14.56 5.26 13.30
N ARG A 284 -15.34 4.19 13.48
CA ARG A 284 -14.83 2.90 13.95
C ARG A 284 -13.81 2.31 12.99
N ALA A 285 -14.07 2.30 11.68
CA ALA A 285 -13.13 1.78 10.70
C ALA A 285 -11.78 2.54 10.75
N ALA A 286 -11.83 3.87 10.87
CA ALA A 286 -10.65 4.71 11.00
C ALA A 286 -9.87 4.43 12.29
N TRP A 287 -10.57 4.36 13.43
CA TRP A 287 -9.94 4.02 14.71
C TRP A 287 -9.36 2.61 14.72
N THR A 288 -10.12 1.61 14.24
CA THR A 288 -9.65 0.23 14.13
C THR A 288 -8.38 0.15 13.26
N MET A 289 -8.31 0.88 12.14
CA MET A 289 -7.09 0.93 11.32
C MET A 289 -5.88 1.38 12.15
N PHE A 290 -6.01 2.46 12.93
CA PHE A 290 -4.92 2.97 13.75
C PHE A 290 -4.58 2.04 14.92
N ARG A 291 -5.59 1.59 15.67
CA ARG A 291 -5.44 0.62 16.76
C ARG A 291 -4.73 -0.64 16.28
N SER A 292 -5.20 -1.22 15.18
CA SER A 292 -4.55 -2.34 14.51
C SER A 292 -3.12 -1.97 14.10
N SER A 293 -2.84 -0.77 13.59
CA SER A 293 -1.45 -0.45 13.25
C SER A 293 -0.45 -0.49 14.41
N ILE A 294 -0.91 -0.28 15.66
CA ILE A 294 -0.10 -0.33 16.89
C ILE A 294 -0.12 -1.73 17.51
N LEU A 295 -1.32 -2.30 17.64
CA LEU A 295 -1.59 -3.55 18.36
C LEU A 295 -1.76 -4.76 17.46
N THR A 296 -1.80 -4.61 16.12
CA THR A 296 -2.14 -5.70 15.19
C THR A 296 -1.30 -6.86 15.58
N TYR A 297 -2.03 -7.85 16.03
CA TYR A 297 -1.52 -9.17 16.18
C TYR A 297 -1.27 -9.64 14.74
N ALA A 298 -0.03 -9.67 14.25
CA ALA A 298 0.29 -10.20 12.94
C ALA A 298 -0.47 -11.52 12.79
N GLU A 299 -1.28 -11.58 11.74
CA GLU A 299 -2.12 -12.72 11.44
C GLU A 299 -1.25 -13.88 10.99
N ASN A 300 -0.64 -14.57 11.94
CA ASN A 300 -0.40 -16.01 11.87
C ASN A 300 -1.32 -16.67 12.90
N SER A 301 -2.64 -16.45 12.80
CA SER A 301 -3.70 -17.20 13.52
C SER A 301 -3.52 -17.43 15.04
N LYS A 302 -2.64 -16.69 15.74
CA LYS A 302 -2.20 -17.01 17.12
C LYS A 302 -1.95 -15.80 18.05
N GLY A 303 -2.16 -14.55 17.61
CA GLY A 303 -2.07 -13.39 18.51
C GLY A 303 -0.67 -12.75 18.66
N GLU A 304 0.03 -12.41 17.57
CA GLU A 304 1.40 -11.86 17.58
C GLU A 304 1.49 -10.31 17.59
N PRO A 305 1.79 -9.56 18.66
CA PRO A 305 1.86 -8.10 18.57
C PRO A 305 2.97 -7.64 17.57
N VAL A 306 2.58 -6.93 16.50
CA VAL A 306 3.52 -6.30 15.57
C VAL A 306 4.27 -5.14 16.24
N PHE A 307 3.67 -4.60 17.31
CA PHE A 307 4.20 -3.58 18.22
C PHE A 307 4.95 -2.46 17.50
N ARG A 308 4.17 -1.45 17.07
CA ARG A 308 4.68 -0.29 16.33
C ARG A 308 4.31 1.00 17.03
N ILE A 309 5.32 1.74 17.49
CA ILE A 309 5.11 3.02 18.18
C ILE A 309 5.24 4.17 17.19
N PRO A 310 4.23 5.05 17.05
CA PRO A 310 4.36 6.26 16.25
C PRO A 310 5.43 7.16 16.87
N VAL A 311 6.36 7.67 16.07
CA VAL A 311 7.36 8.63 16.52
C VAL A 311 6.91 10.03 16.10
N PRO A 312 6.61 10.95 17.04
CA PRO A 312 6.25 12.33 16.71
C PRO A 312 7.33 12.97 15.84
N ASP A 313 6.91 13.63 14.75
CA ASP A 313 7.78 14.25 13.73
C ASP A 313 8.82 13.36 13.05
N GLY A 314 8.85 12.06 13.36
CA GLY A 314 9.72 11.11 12.70
C GLY A 314 9.40 11.03 11.21
N LYS A 315 10.45 10.98 10.38
CA LYS A 315 10.36 10.95 8.92
C LYS A 315 10.82 9.62 8.36
N ARG A 316 10.35 9.32 7.15
CA ARG A 316 10.92 8.28 6.29
C ARG A 316 11.44 8.91 5.02
N ALA A 317 12.71 8.66 4.73
CA ALA A 317 13.39 9.20 3.56
C ALA A 317 14.23 8.11 2.90
N TYR A 318 14.92 8.43 1.83
CA TYR A 318 15.83 7.52 1.16
C TYR A 318 17.25 8.10 1.12
N LEU A 319 18.24 7.24 1.28
CA LEU A 319 19.65 7.64 1.23
C LEU A 319 20.03 8.08 -0.19
N ARG A 320 20.77 9.18 -0.30
CA ARG A 320 21.32 9.68 -1.56
C ARG A 320 22.72 10.21 -1.36
N VAL A 321 23.65 9.86 -2.24
CA VAL A 321 24.83 10.69 -2.44
C VAL A 321 24.39 12.04 -3.02
N ASP A 322 25.02 13.14 -2.60
CA ASP A 322 24.70 14.47 -3.12
C ASP A 322 25.10 14.63 -4.60
N LEU A 323 24.13 14.40 -5.49
CA LEU A 323 24.25 14.56 -6.93
C LEU A 323 23.74 15.91 -7.43
N ARG A 324 23.27 16.83 -6.57
CA ARG A 324 22.49 18.01 -7.03
C ARG A 324 23.31 19.01 -7.84
N ASN A 325 24.59 19.14 -7.52
CA ASN A 325 25.51 19.99 -8.27
C ASN A 325 26.35 19.16 -9.25
N HIS A 326 25.80 18.91 -10.42
CA HIS A 326 26.45 18.17 -11.50
C HIS A 326 26.47 18.95 -12.82
N ASN A 327 27.40 18.57 -13.70
CA ASN A 327 27.50 19.09 -15.06
C ASN A 327 26.64 18.30 -16.07
N LYS A 328 26.72 18.65 -17.35
CA LYS A 328 25.91 18.05 -18.43
C LYS A 328 26.08 16.53 -18.63
N ASP A 329 27.23 15.99 -18.22
CA ASP A 329 27.56 14.56 -18.31
C ASP A 329 27.29 13.84 -16.97
N GLY A 330 26.72 14.52 -15.99
CA GLY A 330 26.43 13.98 -14.66
C GLY A 330 27.63 13.96 -13.70
N ASN A 331 28.77 14.56 -14.03
CA ASN A 331 29.88 14.69 -13.08
C ASN A 331 29.48 15.64 -11.97
N PHE A 332 29.56 15.19 -10.71
CA PHE A 332 29.00 15.91 -9.58
C PHE A 332 30.06 16.39 -8.59
N CYS A 333 29.69 17.41 -7.83
CA CYS A 333 30.38 17.85 -6.63
C CYS A 333 29.35 18.05 -5.51
N THR A 334 29.81 17.99 -4.26
CA THR A 334 28.91 18.02 -3.12
C THR A 334 28.69 19.43 -2.59
N THR A 335 27.45 19.71 -2.22
CA THR A 335 27.02 20.90 -1.49
C THR A 335 26.79 20.61 0.00
N VAL A 336 26.63 19.33 0.36
CA VAL A 336 26.54 18.86 1.74
C VAL A 336 27.92 18.93 2.38
N LYS A 337 28.04 19.61 3.53
CA LYS A 337 29.29 19.65 4.31
C LYS A 337 29.59 18.28 4.91
N ARG A 338 30.87 17.97 5.11
CA ARG A 338 31.27 16.72 5.78
C ARG A 338 30.61 16.59 7.15
N GLN A 339 30.28 15.35 7.53
CA GLN A 339 29.60 14.95 8.77
C GLN A 339 28.18 15.52 8.96
N ASN A 340 27.66 16.23 7.96
CA ASN A 340 26.28 16.68 7.91
C ASN A 340 25.50 15.82 6.93
N VAL A 341 24.19 15.79 7.14
CA VAL A 341 23.21 15.27 6.19
C VAL A 341 22.17 16.34 5.91
N GLU A 342 21.51 16.23 4.76
CA GLU A 342 20.46 17.18 4.38
C GLU A 342 19.21 16.46 3.91
N LEU A 343 18.07 16.73 4.55
CA LEU A 343 16.77 16.18 4.18
C LEU A 343 15.98 17.22 3.39
N ASP A 344 15.61 16.89 2.16
CA ASP A 344 14.77 17.75 1.33
C ASP A 344 13.27 17.39 1.42
N LYS A 345 12.45 18.28 0.88
CA LYS A 345 10.99 18.11 0.77
C LYS A 345 10.55 16.94 -0.10
N TYR A 346 11.42 16.39 -0.95
CA TYR A 346 11.14 15.26 -1.82
C TYR A 346 11.44 13.91 -1.15
N GLY A 347 12.06 13.91 0.02
CA GLY A 347 12.37 12.69 0.78
C GLY A 347 13.73 12.11 0.44
N ASN A 348 14.64 12.91 -0.10
CA ASN A 348 16.04 12.55 -0.25
C ASN A 348 16.82 12.98 0.99
N LEU A 349 17.55 12.04 1.59
CA LEU A 349 18.56 12.30 2.61
C LEU A 349 19.93 12.33 1.93
N TRP A 350 20.39 13.54 1.61
CA TRP A 350 21.63 13.80 0.89
C TRP A 350 22.85 13.66 1.82
N LEU A 351 23.81 12.86 1.38
CA LEU A 351 25.07 12.58 2.04
C LEU A 351 26.23 13.21 1.28
N ASN A 352 27.25 13.65 2.01
CA ASN A 352 28.54 13.98 1.41
C ASN A 352 29.17 12.69 0.82
N PRO A 353 29.66 12.70 -0.44
CA PRO A 353 30.30 11.53 -1.05
C PRO A 353 31.45 10.93 -0.23
N ASN A 354 32.20 11.77 0.50
CA ASN A 354 33.32 11.31 1.31
C ASN A 354 32.90 10.61 2.61
N ASP A 355 31.67 10.82 3.07
CA ASP A 355 31.14 10.21 4.30
C ASP A 355 30.09 9.14 3.96
N ALA A 356 29.70 9.01 2.68
CA ALA A 356 28.67 8.11 2.23
C ALA A 356 29.05 6.64 2.50
N TYR A 357 30.27 6.22 2.14
CA TYR A 357 30.72 4.84 2.37
C TYR A 357 30.67 4.45 3.87
N ASP A 358 31.15 5.32 4.76
CA ASP A 358 31.12 5.08 6.20
C ASP A 358 29.69 5.04 6.74
N THR A 359 28.81 5.89 6.21
CA THR A 359 27.39 5.93 6.56
C THR A 359 26.68 4.63 6.14
N LEU A 360 26.85 4.21 4.88
CA LEU A 360 26.27 2.98 4.34
C LEU A 360 26.77 1.75 5.11
N THR A 361 28.08 1.72 5.38
CA THR A 361 28.71 0.67 6.18
C THR A 361 28.14 0.65 7.59
N THR A 362 27.99 1.81 8.24
CA THR A 362 27.39 1.90 9.60
C THR A 362 25.96 1.36 9.60
N LEU A 363 25.18 1.67 8.57
CA LEU A 363 23.79 1.22 8.41
C LEU A 363 23.64 -0.22 7.86
N GLY A 364 24.61 -1.09 8.16
CA GLY A 364 24.53 -2.51 7.81
C GLY A 364 24.86 -2.85 6.36
N GLY A 365 25.55 -1.96 5.64
CA GLY A 365 25.77 -2.13 4.20
C GLY A 365 24.56 -1.65 3.39
N ALA A 366 24.00 -0.50 3.78
CA ALA A 366 22.88 0.11 3.06
C ALA A 366 23.27 0.52 1.64
N ASP A 367 22.26 0.59 0.77
CA ASP A 367 22.40 1.09 -0.61
C ASP A 367 21.65 2.43 -0.78
N PHE A 368 21.91 3.14 -1.89
CA PHE A 368 21.18 4.38 -2.19
C PHE A 368 19.74 4.17 -2.67
N ASP A 369 19.25 2.94 -2.78
CA ASP A 369 17.82 2.64 -2.93
C ASP A 369 17.11 2.33 -1.61
N ASP A 370 17.84 2.27 -0.49
CA ASP A 370 17.28 1.96 0.82
C ASP A 370 16.54 3.16 1.47
N SER A 371 15.42 2.83 2.12
CA SER A 371 14.69 3.77 2.97
C SER A 371 15.24 3.77 4.39
N VAL A 372 15.27 4.94 5.03
CA VAL A 372 15.69 5.14 6.42
C VAL A 372 14.61 5.82 7.25
N GLY A 373 14.54 5.44 8.52
CA GLY A 373 13.85 6.19 9.56
C GLY A 373 14.72 7.34 10.05
N ILE A 374 14.14 8.52 10.23
CA ILE A 374 14.80 9.71 10.75
C ILE A 374 14.03 10.19 11.96
N ILE A 375 14.68 10.22 13.12
CA ILE A 375 14.13 10.77 14.36
C ILE A 375 14.87 12.07 14.65
N PRO A 376 14.23 13.25 14.47
CA PRO A 376 14.84 14.53 14.81
C PRO A 376 15.17 14.58 16.31
N VAL A 377 16.36 15.04 16.68
CA VAL A 377 16.77 15.24 18.08
C VAL A 377 17.24 16.69 18.26
N GLU A 378 17.51 17.08 19.50
CA GLU A 378 17.98 18.44 19.83
C GLU A 378 19.25 18.84 19.04
N ASP A 379 19.56 20.15 19.01
CA ASP A 379 20.73 20.72 18.34
C ASP A 379 20.82 20.55 16.80
N ASN A 380 19.68 20.46 16.11
CA ASN A 380 19.62 20.18 14.67
C ASN A 380 20.37 18.87 14.33
N LYS A 381 20.17 17.83 15.12
CA LYS A 381 20.69 16.49 14.85
C LYS A 381 19.54 15.52 14.61
N ALA A 382 19.86 14.34 14.09
CA ALA A 382 18.89 13.27 13.93
C ALA A 382 19.53 11.90 14.15
N ILE A 383 18.72 10.96 14.63
CA ILE A 383 19.02 9.53 14.60
C ILE A 383 18.48 8.94 13.31
N ILE A 384 19.35 8.30 12.55
CA ILE A 384 19.05 7.70 11.24
C ILE A 384 19.33 6.21 11.33
N TYR A 385 18.38 5.39 10.90
CA TYR A 385 18.51 3.93 10.90
C TYR A 385 17.78 3.29 9.71
N ARG A 386 18.22 2.10 9.29
CA ARG A 386 17.59 1.27 8.25
C ARG A 386 16.75 0.17 8.92
N ASN A 387 15.75 -0.35 8.21
CA ASN A 387 15.01 -1.54 8.63
C ASN A 387 15.23 -2.71 7.66
N PRO A 388 15.43 -3.95 8.13
CA PRO A 388 15.76 -4.31 9.53
C PRO A 388 17.15 -3.80 9.92
N ASN A 389 17.40 -3.61 11.22
CA ASN A 389 18.71 -3.23 11.77
C ASN A 389 19.23 -4.21 12.83
N GLN A 390 20.55 -4.27 12.98
CA GLN A 390 21.21 -4.87 14.14
C GLN A 390 21.57 -3.79 15.18
N TYR A 391 21.86 -4.22 16.41
CA TYR A 391 22.34 -3.33 17.47
C TYR A 391 23.58 -2.55 17.01
N GLY A 392 23.52 -1.22 17.10
CA GLY A 392 24.59 -0.31 16.65
C GLY A 392 24.51 0.15 15.19
N GLU A 393 23.54 -0.32 14.41
CA GLU A 393 23.31 0.15 13.03
C GLU A 393 22.46 1.43 12.99
N LEU A 394 23.03 2.50 13.54
CA LEU A 394 22.44 3.83 13.52
C LEU A 394 23.49 4.89 13.26
N VAL A 395 23.04 6.03 12.75
CA VAL A 395 23.86 7.22 12.53
C VAL A 395 23.26 8.38 13.31
N HIS A 396 24.08 9.03 14.13
CA HIS A 396 23.76 10.29 14.77
C HIS A 396 24.50 11.41 14.05
N ALA A 397 23.77 12.23 13.29
CA ALA A 397 24.36 13.25 12.43
C ALA A 397 23.67 14.60 12.58
N LYS A 398 24.41 15.68 12.31
CA LYS A 398 23.85 17.01 12.14
C LYS A 398 23.01 17.03 10.86
N ILE A 399 21.75 17.45 10.97
CA ILE A 399 20.78 17.44 9.88
C ILE A 399 20.37 18.87 9.52
N ILE A 400 20.22 19.11 8.22
CA ILE A 400 19.66 20.34 7.67
C ILE A 400 18.36 19.98 6.96
N TYR A 401 17.25 20.61 7.37
CA TYR A 401 15.93 20.42 6.76
C TYR A 401 15.68 21.48 5.70
N LYS A 402 15.61 21.11 4.41
CA LYS A 402 15.30 22.02 3.30
C LYS A 402 13.86 21.87 2.83
N GLY A 403 13.02 22.83 3.21
CA GLY A 403 11.59 22.82 2.87
C GLY A 403 10.80 21.74 3.61
N VAL A 404 11.35 21.22 4.71
CA VAL A 404 10.73 20.23 5.60
C VAL A 404 10.53 20.87 6.97
N LYS A 405 9.34 20.70 7.54
CA LYS A 405 9.07 21.08 8.94
C LYS A 405 9.49 19.94 9.87
N ALA A 406 10.28 20.28 10.88
CA ALA A 406 10.62 19.45 12.03
C ALA A 406 10.45 20.33 13.29
N GLU A 407 9.54 19.97 14.19
CA GLU A 407 9.15 20.80 15.34
C GLU A 407 9.61 20.17 16.68
N ALA A 408 9.67 18.84 16.77
CA ALA A 408 10.15 18.13 17.96
C ALA A 408 11.65 17.78 17.84
N GLY A 409 12.50 18.41 18.65
CA GLY A 409 13.80 17.85 19.00
C GLY A 409 13.59 16.84 20.12
N HIS A 410 13.70 15.55 19.84
CA HIS A 410 13.63 14.53 20.89
C HIS A 410 14.93 14.50 21.69
N ASN A 411 14.81 14.43 23.01
CA ASN A 411 15.95 14.36 23.91
C ASN A 411 16.53 12.94 23.88
N ILE A 412 17.86 12.86 23.81
CA ILE A 412 18.60 11.60 23.98
C ILE A 412 18.87 11.45 25.47
N SER A 413 18.36 10.38 26.07
CA SER A 413 18.49 10.13 27.51
C SER A 413 19.69 9.24 27.86
N GLY A 414 20.11 8.35 26.95
CA GLY A 414 21.19 7.42 27.22
C GLY A 414 22.31 7.41 26.18
N SER A 415 22.91 6.23 26.00
CA SER A 415 24.17 6.07 25.25
C SER A 415 23.96 5.58 23.82
N PHE A 416 24.95 5.85 22.96
CA PHE A 416 24.92 5.35 21.59
C PHE A 416 25.48 3.94 21.49
N PRO A 417 24.72 2.98 20.94
CA PRO A 417 25.19 1.63 20.72
C PRO A 417 26.35 1.63 19.72
N SER A 418 27.43 0.93 20.05
CA SER A 418 28.54 0.71 19.13
C SER A 418 28.25 -0.48 18.21
N LYS A 419 28.41 -0.25 16.90
CA LYS A 419 28.31 -1.32 15.89
C LYS A 419 29.35 -2.41 16.17
N TYR A 420 29.02 -3.65 15.82
CA TYR A 420 30.01 -4.71 15.67
C TYR A 420 31.18 -4.23 14.82
N SER A 421 32.38 -4.17 15.41
CA SER A 421 33.59 -4.37 14.62
C SER A 421 33.59 -5.85 14.25
N PHE A 422 33.00 -6.18 13.11
CA PHE A 422 33.41 -7.40 12.42
C PHE A 422 34.90 -7.20 12.17
N VAL A 423 35.74 -7.81 13.00
CA VAL A 423 37.14 -7.96 12.62
C VAL A 423 37.07 -8.61 11.25
N GLU A 424 37.60 -7.91 10.26
CA GLU A 424 37.64 -8.32 8.86
C GLU A 424 38.56 -9.54 8.75
N GLN A 425 38.19 -10.66 9.37
CA GLN A 425 38.95 -11.90 9.44
C GLN A 425 37.99 -13.07 9.66
N MET A 426 37.50 -13.62 8.57
CA MET A 426 38.20 -14.75 7.96
C MET A 426 38.01 -14.61 6.46
N GLU A 427 39.04 -14.15 5.73
CA GLU A 427 39.29 -14.80 4.44
C GLU A 427 39.19 -16.29 4.74
N PHE A 428 38.26 -16.99 4.09
CA PHE A 428 38.14 -18.43 4.21
C PHE A 428 39.55 -19.00 4.10
N LYS A 429 40.14 -19.39 5.24
CA LYS A 429 41.20 -20.39 5.23
C LYS A 429 40.48 -21.66 4.85
N ARG A 430 40.17 -21.80 3.55
CA ARG A 430 40.09 -23.11 2.91
C ARG A 430 41.27 -23.85 3.50
N SER A 431 40.98 -24.97 4.16
CA SER A 431 41.94 -25.84 4.83
C SER A 431 43.30 -25.61 4.22
N VAL A 432 44.21 -24.94 4.95
CA VAL A 432 45.56 -24.73 4.42
C VAL A 432 46.10 -26.14 4.28
N TRP A 433 46.12 -26.64 3.04
CA TRP A 433 46.70 -27.93 2.75
C TRP A 433 48.17 -27.72 3.08
N ASP A 434 48.72 -28.50 4.01
CA ASP A 434 50.12 -28.42 4.47
C ASP A 434 51.15 -28.74 3.35
N ASN A 435 50.67 -28.80 2.11
CA ASN A 435 51.41 -29.00 0.89
C ASN A 435 51.42 -27.69 0.09
N THR A 436 52.53 -26.99 0.16
CA THR A 436 52.81 -25.74 -0.57
C THR A 436 52.72 -25.91 -2.08
N MET A 437 53.16 -27.05 -2.64
CA MET A 437 53.00 -27.32 -4.08
C MET A 437 51.53 -27.49 -4.48
N LEU A 438 50.72 -28.19 -3.68
CA LEU A 438 49.29 -28.35 -3.95
C LEU A 438 48.56 -27.01 -3.82
N SER A 439 48.90 -26.21 -2.83
CA SER A 439 48.34 -24.86 -2.63
C SER A 439 48.69 -23.92 -3.79
N GLU A 440 49.94 -23.94 -4.27
CA GLU A 440 50.36 -23.17 -5.45
C GLU A 440 49.75 -23.71 -6.74
N TRP A 441 49.62 -25.02 -6.89
CA TRP A 441 48.97 -25.64 -8.03
C TRP A 441 47.48 -25.35 -8.06
N LEU A 442 46.77 -25.37 -6.92
CA LEU A 442 45.37 -24.98 -6.80
C LEU A 442 45.18 -23.48 -7.08
N LYS A 443 46.07 -22.60 -6.60
CA LYS A 443 46.05 -21.16 -6.95
C LYS A 443 46.32 -20.93 -8.44
N LYS A 444 47.24 -21.67 -9.05
CA LYS A 444 47.47 -21.65 -10.51
C LYS A 444 46.27 -22.25 -11.26
N ARG A 445 45.66 -23.30 -10.74
CA ARG A 445 44.47 -23.97 -11.29
C ARG A 445 43.22 -23.11 -11.18
N GLU A 446 43.03 -22.32 -10.13
CA GLU A 446 41.93 -21.33 -10.04
C GLU A 446 42.13 -20.16 -10.99
N LYS A 447 43.38 -19.85 -11.37
CA LYS A 447 43.69 -18.91 -12.44
C LYS A 447 43.59 -19.51 -13.84
N LEU A 448 43.66 -20.84 -13.98
CA LEU A 448 43.67 -21.58 -15.26
C LEU A 448 42.36 -22.29 -15.59
N ILE A 449 41.56 -22.63 -14.58
CA ILE A 449 40.14 -22.88 -14.70
C ILE A 449 39.54 -21.48 -14.67
N PRO A 450 39.11 -20.90 -15.81
CA PRO A 450 38.17 -19.82 -15.68
C PRO A 450 37.06 -20.39 -14.80
N THR A 451 36.69 -19.70 -13.73
CA THR A 451 35.33 -19.83 -13.18
C THR A 451 34.42 -19.47 -14.33
N ASN A 452 34.24 -20.41 -15.26
CA ASN A 452 33.15 -20.46 -16.18
C ASN A 452 32.00 -20.58 -15.19
N ASN A 453 31.46 -19.42 -14.84
CA ASN A 453 30.05 -19.25 -14.60
C ASN A 453 29.39 -19.95 -15.77
N ILE A 454 29.18 -21.27 -15.66
CA ILE A 454 28.54 -22.07 -16.70
C ILE A 454 27.19 -21.39 -16.83
N ILE A 455 27.01 -20.71 -17.97
CA ILE A 455 25.77 -20.02 -18.25
C ILE A 455 24.71 -21.11 -18.26
N MET A 456 23.74 -20.97 -17.36
CA MET A 456 22.65 -21.92 -17.25
C MET A 456 21.56 -21.49 -18.21
N ASP A 457 21.19 -22.40 -19.11
CA ASP A 457 19.99 -22.20 -19.92
C ASP A 457 18.78 -22.02 -19.00
N TYR A 458 17.94 -21.03 -19.30
CA TYR A 458 16.71 -20.78 -18.55
C TYR A 458 15.64 -21.83 -18.92
N THR A 459 15.76 -23.03 -18.37
CA THR A 459 14.88 -24.17 -18.61
C THR A 459 14.11 -24.55 -17.36
N ILE A 460 12.98 -25.26 -17.53
CA ILE A 460 12.21 -25.82 -16.39
C ILE A 460 13.10 -26.74 -15.54
N ALA A 461 13.94 -27.57 -16.17
CA ALA A 461 14.86 -28.46 -15.46
C ALA A 461 15.85 -27.70 -14.57
N ASN A 462 16.45 -26.61 -15.08
CA ASN A 462 17.36 -25.79 -14.29
C ASN A 462 16.64 -24.97 -13.21
N LEU A 463 15.39 -24.55 -13.45
CA LEU A 463 14.55 -23.94 -12.41
C LEU A 463 14.23 -24.90 -11.27
N ILE A 464 13.93 -26.18 -11.56
CA ILE A 464 13.73 -27.21 -10.53
C ILE A 464 15.01 -27.42 -9.73
N ARG A 465 16.18 -27.49 -10.39
CA ARG A 465 17.47 -27.59 -9.70
C ARG A 465 17.72 -26.40 -8.79
N ALA A 466 17.52 -25.17 -9.28
CA ALA A 466 17.66 -23.96 -8.49
C ALA A 466 16.70 -23.96 -7.29
N TYR A 467 15.43 -24.35 -7.50
CA TYR A 467 14.45 -24.49 -6.43
C TYR A 467 14.90 -25.47 -5.35
N ASN A 468 15.41 -26.65 -5.72
CA ASN A 468 15.91 -27.62 -4.74
C ASN A 468 17.11 -27.08 -3.96
N THR A 469 18.05 -26.39 -4.62
CA THR A 469 19.17 -25.72 -3.93
C THR A 469 18.67 -24.70 -2.90
N ILE A 470 17.66 -23.89 -3.22
CA ILE A 470 17.11 -22.89 -2.30
C ILE A 470 16.32 -23.54 -1.17
N LYS A 471 15.53 -24.57 -1.49
CA LYS A 471 14.75 -25.33 -0.52
C LYS A 471 15.66 -26.00 0.52
N ASP A 472 16.84 -26.43 0.09
CA ASP A 472 17.85 -27.06 0.94
C ASP A 472 18.68 -26.02 1.72
N ASN A 473 18.75 -24.76 1.25
CA ASN A 473 19.35 -23.66 2.00
C ASN A 473 18.51 -23.32 3.25
N SER A 474 19.04 -23.64 4.43
CA SER A 474 18.35 -23.45 5.72
C SER A 474 18.23 -21.99 6.19
N THR A 475 18.66 -21.02 5.38
CA THR A 475 18.73 -19.59 5.72
C THR A 475 17.36 -18.97 5.89
N ASN A 476 17.12 -18.34 7.05
CA ASN A 476 15.85 -17.72 7.37
C ASN A 476 16.08 -16.34 8.03
N ILE A 477 15.81 -15.27 7.26
CA ILE A 477 15.94 -13.88 7.72
C ILE A 477 15.10 -13.64 8.97
N GLY A 478 13.87 -14.17 9.02
CA GLY A 478 12.99 -14.03 10.17
C GLY A 478 13.56 -14.68 11.44
N TYR A 479 14.17 -15.87 11.32
CA TYR A 479 14.81 -16.56 12.44
C TYR A 479 15.98 -15.75 13.02
N ALA A 480 16.83 -15.21 12.15
CA ALA A 480 17.96 -14.38 12.55
C ALA A 480 17.53 -13.04 13.15
N ALA A 481 16.54 -12.36 12.54
CA ALA A 481 15.95 -11.13 13.08
C ALA A 481 15.29 -11.36 14.45
N ASN A 482 14.62 -12.50 14.65
CA ASN A 482 14.07 -12.89 15.94
C ASN A 482 15.18 -13.16 16.98
N GLY A 483 16.31 -13.72 16.55
CA GLY A 483 17.50 -13.89 17.39
C GLY A 483 18.10 -12.54 17.82
N GLU A 484 18.16 -11.58 16.89
CA GLU A 484 18.57 -10.20 17.17
C GLU A 484 17.66 -9.56 18.22
N MET A 485 16.34 -9.67 18.06
CA MET A 485 15.38 -9.15 19.03
C MET A 485 15.54 -9.80 20.41
N ALA A 486 15.72 -11.13 20.47
CA ALA A 486 15.93 -11.82 21.74
C ALA A 486 17.20 -11.31 22.45
N ARG A 487 18.30 -11.16 21.70
CA ARG A 487 19.56 -10.63 22.24
C ARG A 487 19.42 -9.18 22.71
N SER A 488 18.83 -8.30 21.91
CA SER A 488 18.61 -6.90 22.27
C SER A 488 17.66 -6.76 23.47
N ALA A 489 16.67 -7.63 23.61
CA ALA A 489 15.80 -7.67 24.79
C ALA A 489 16.56 -8.10 26.06
N ILE A 490 17.41 -9.13 25.99
CA ILE A 490 18.26 -9.54 27.13
C ILE A 490 19.08 -8.35 27.64
N ARG A 491 19.62 -7.51 26.73
CA ARG A 491 20.42 -6.34 27.12
C ARG A 491 19.70 -5.39 28.06
N ILE A 492 18.39 -5.17 27.84
CA ILE A 492 17.59 -4.21 28.61
C ILE A 492 17.66 -4.50 30.13
N THR A 493 17.73 -5.77 30.51
CA THR A 493 17.71 -6.19 31.92
C THR A 493 18.99 -6.87 32.38
N GLN A 494 19.84 -7.35 31.46
CA GLN A 494 20.96 -8.24 31.73
C GLN A 494 22.15 -7.94 30.81
N GLU A 495 22.76 -6.76 30.97
CA GLU A 495 23.87 -6.30 30.12
C GLU A 495 25.06 -7.29 30.10
N ASP A 496 25.43 -7.89 31.22
CA ASP A 496 26.53 -8.87 31.29
C ASP A 496 26.26 -10.12 30.43
N TYR A 497 25.04 -10.64 30.45
CA TYR A 497 24.65 -11.77 29.62
C TYR A 497 24.59 -11.37 28.15
N PHE A 498 24.09 -10.17 27.85
CA PHE A 498 24.16 -9.63 26.51
C PHE A 498 25.60 -9.55 26.00
N LEU A 499 26.55 -9.01 26.77
CA LEU A 499 27.95 -8.90 26.36
C LEU A 499 28.58 -10.27 26.11
N LYS A 500 28.27 -11.27 26.95
CA LYS A 500 28.71 -12.67 26.73
C LYS A 500 28.15 -13.25 25.45
N ILE A 501 26.84 -13.10 25.21
CA ILE A 501 26.16 -13.60 24.01
C ILE A 501 26.69 -12.88 22.76
N LYS A 502 26.76 -11.56 22.80
CA LYS A 502 27.28 -10.68 21.74
C LYS A 502 28.68 -11.10 21.30
N ASN A 503 29.57 -11.37 22.24
CA ASN A 503 30.96 -11.71 21.92
C ASN A 503 31.14 -13.17 21.49
N ARG A 504 30.26 -14.07 21.94
CA ARG A 504 30.37 -15.51 21.66
C ARG A 504 29.66 -15.95 20.38
N PHE A 505 28.51 -15.34 20.07
CA PHE A 505 27.66 -15.73 18.95
C PHE A 505 27.52 -14.55 17.99
N ILE A 506 28.40 -14.50 16.99
CA ILE A 506 28.50 -13.41 16.03
C ILE A 506 27.90 -13.87 14.70
N TRP A 507 26.96 -13.09 14.15
CA TRP A 507 26.43 -13.28 12.81
C TRP A 507 26.16 -11.95 12.12
N SER A 508 26.15 -11.98 10.79
CA SER A 508 25.81 -10.82 9.95
C SER A 508 24.42 -10.98 9.37
N LEU A 509 23.50 -10.08 9.72
CA LEU A 509 22.15 -10.11 9.15
C LEU A 509 22.20 -9.83 7.64
N GLU A 510 23.10 -8.95 7.19
CA GLU A 510 23.32 -8.68 5.77
C GLU A 510 23.79 -9.93 5.02
N ARG A 511 24.74 -10.71 5.57
CA ARG A 511 25.15 -11.99 4.95
C ARG A 511 24.00 -12.99 4.88
N ILE A 512 23.13 -13.06 5.89
CA ILE A 512 21.97 -13.94 5.88
C ILE A 512 20.95 -13.48 4.83
N ILE A 513 20.68 -12.18 4.75
CA ILE A 513 19.81 -11.58 3.71
C ILE A 513 20.38 -11.92 2.35
N ASP A 514 21.68 -11.70 2.15
CA ASP A 514 22.39 -12.00 0.92
C ASP A 514 22.34 -13.49 0.55
N ALA A 515 22.61 -14.40 1.49
CA ALA A 515 22.52 -15.85 1.29
C ALA A 515 21.09 -16.31 0.94
N THR A 516 20.08 -15.64 1.52
CA THR A 516 18.66 -15.92 1.21
C THR A 516 18.31 -15.44 -0.20
N VAL A 517 19.06 -14.48 -0.77
CA VAL A 517 18.71 -13.85 -2.05
C VAL A 517 19.74 -13.99 -3.17
N LYS A 518 20.88 -14.63 -2.93
CA LYS A 518 22.02 -14.81 -3.85
C LYS A 518 22.60 -16.24 -3.71
N ASP A 519 22.48 -17.09 -4.75
CA ASP A 519 23.21 -18.37 -4.76
C ASP A 519 24.73 -18.19 -4.64
N GLY A 520 25.38 -19.09 -3.90
CA GLY A 520 26.84 -19.13 -3.72
C GLY A 520 27.35 -18.43 -2.45
N ILE A 521 26.48 -17.73 -1.72
CA ILE A 521 26.79 -17.18 -0.40
C ILE A 521 26.21 -18.13 0.65
N ALA A 522 27.07 -18.81 1.40
CA ALA A 522 26.66 -19.63 2.53
C ALA A 522 26.57 -18.77 3.80
N ALA A 523 25.47 -18.91 4.52
CA ALA A 523 25.28 -18.33 5.85
C ALA A 523 25.04 -19.44 6.90
N ASP A 524 25.53 -20.67 6.65
CA ASP A 524 25.37 -21.80 7.57
C ASP A 524 26.02 -21.51 8.92
N GLU A 525 27.18 -20.87 8.95
CA GLU A 525 27.85 -20.46 10.18
C GLU A 525 27.07 -19.38 10.94
N ASP A 526 26.51 -18.39 10.23
CA ASP A 526 25.66 -17.36 10.81
C ASP A 526 24.38 -17.98 11.40
N MET A 527 23.73 -18.87 10.66
CA MET A 527 22.52 -19.57 11.09
C MET A 527 22.80 -20.53 12.25
N LYS A 528 23.96 -21.19 12.24
CA LYS A 528 24.45 -21.99 13.36
C LYS A 528 24.70 -21.11 14.58
N ALA A 529 25.35 -19.97 14.45
CA ALA A 529 25.56 -19.04 15.55
C ALA A 529 24.23 -18.58 16.18
N VAL A 530 23.20 -18.30 15.37
CA VAL A 530 21.84 -18.00 15.87
C VAL A 530 21.25 -19.20 16.62
N SER A 531 21.41 -20.42 16.09
CA SER A 531 20.92 -21.64 16.76
C SER A 531 21.63 -21.92 18.08
N ASP A 532 22.96 -21.89 18.07
CA ASP A 532 23.81 -22.10 19.24
C ASP A 532 23.52 -21.04 20.32
N MET A 533 23.21 -19.80 19.92
CA MET A 533 22.76 -18.77 20.86
C MET A 533 21.43 -19.15 21.53
N TYR A 534 20.42 -19.62 20.78
CA TYR A 534 19.16 -20.04 21.38
C TYR A 534 19.34 -21.22 22.34
N GLU A 535 20.19 -22.18 21.98
CA GLU A 535 20.55 -23.30 22.87
C GLU A 535 21.21 -22.77 24.15
N TYR A 536 22.17 -21.85 24.02
CA TYR A 536 22.81 -21.21 25.17
C TYR A 536 21.81 -20.49 26.08
N ILE A 537 20.85 -19.74 25.51
CA ILE A 537 19.77 -19.07 26.26
C ILE A 537 18.95 -20.08 27.05
N ILE A 538 18.58 -21.21 26.43
CA ILE A 538 17.80 -22.29 27.06
C ILE A 538 18.59 -22.96 28.18
N GLU A 539 19.82 -23.39 27.91
CA GLU A 539 20.67 -24.12 28.85
C GLU A 539 20.98 -23.28 30.11
N ASN A 540 21.20 -21.98 29.91
CA ASN A 540 21.50 -21.05 31.01
C ASN A 540 20.24 -20.43 31.62
N LYS A 541 19.03 -20.83 31.16
CA LYS A 541 17.73 -20.33 31.61
C LYS A 541 17.66 -18.79 31.61
N ILE A 542 18.22 -18.16 30.58
CA ILE A 542 18.21 -16.71 30.46
C ILE A 542 16.76 -16.29 30.15
N PRO A 543 16.12 -15.48 31.00
CA PRO A 543 14.71 -15.14 30.84
C PRO A 543 14.50 -14.17 29.68
N LEU A 544 13.49 -14.45 28.85
CA LEU A 544 13.07 -13.59 27.72
C LEU A 544 11.72 -12.92 28.01
N PRO A 545 11.45 -11.73 27.46
CA PRO A 545 10.14 -11.10 27.61
C PRO A 545 9.02 -11.92 26.96
N LYS A 546 7.85 -11.92 27.59
CA LYS A 546 6.64 -12.63 27.12
C LYS A 546 6.16 -12.12 25.76
N SER A 547 6.36 -10.82 25.49
CA SER A 547 6.05 -10.17 24.22
C SER A 547 6.82 -10.73 23.02
N LEU A 548 7.97 -11.39 23.23
CA LEU A 548 8.74 -12.03 22.17
C LEU A 548 8.46 -13.54 22.02
N PHE A 549 7.69 -14.15 22.93
CA PHE A 549 7.47 -15.61 22.97
C PHE A 549 7.05 -16.20 21.63
N TYR A 550 6.04 -15.61 20.97
CA TYR A 550 5.53 -16.11 19.69
C TYR A 550 6.45 -15.83 18.50
N ARG A 551 7.47 -14.98 18.66
CA ARG A 551 8.52 -14.76 17.64
C ARG A 551 9.58 -15.84 17.67
N LEU A 552 9.69 -16.58 18.77
CA LEU A 552 10.61 -17.71 18.87
C LEU A 552 10.08 -18.88 18.01
N PRO A 553 10.96 -19.70 17.39
CA PRO A 553 10.52 -20.92 16.73
C PRO A 553 9.71 -21.83 17.66
N LYS A 554 8.66 -22.46 17.13
CA LYS A 554 7.82 -23.41 17.89
C LYS A 554 8.63 -24.48 18.64
N LYS A 555 9.71 -25.00 18.02
CA LYS A 555 10.58 -26.02 18.61
C LYS A 555 11.28 -25.59 19.91
N ILE A 556 11.41 -24.28 20.15
CA ILE A 556 12.07 -23.74 21.35
C ILE A 556 11.11 -23.06 22.33
N GLN A 557 9.87 -22.73 21.91
CA GLN A 557 8.89 -22.02 22.74
C GLN A 557 8.68 -22.69 24.11
N ASP A 558 8.48 -24.01 24.14
CA ASP A 558 8.23 -24.74 25.40
C ASP A 558 9.48 -24.92 26.28
N LYS A 559 10.66 -24.51 25.80
CA LYS A 559 11.96 -24.70 26.48
C LYS A 559 12.54 -23.42 27.04
N VAL A 560 12.10 -22.25 26.57
CA VAL A 560 12.64 -20.97 27.01
C VAL A 560 12.06 -20.55 28.36
N CYS A 561 12.89 -19.92 29.18
CA CYS A 561 12.43 -19.26 30.40
C CYS A 561 11.84 -17.89 30.04
N LEU A 562 10.65 -17.57 30.56
CA LEU A 562 10.03 -16.26 30.40
C LEU A 562 10.29 -15.41 31.64
N ALA A 563 10.59 -14.13 31.44
CA ALA A 563 10.76 -13.17 32.52
C ALA A 563 9.42 -12.93 33.24
N ASP A 564 9.45 -12.89 34.58
CA ASP A 564 8.28 -12.52 35.37
C ASP A 564 7.87 -11.07 35.11
N LYS A 565 8.87 -10.17 35.11
CA LYS A 565 8.76 -8.75 34.78
C LYS A 565 9.87 -8.35 33.81
N HIS A 566 9.51 -7.64 32.76
CA HIS A 566 10.46 -7.11 31.78
C HIS A 566 9.96 -5.75 31.26
N PRO A 567 10.80 -4.72 31.12
CA PRO A 567 10.36 -3.38 30.71
C PRO A 567 9.61 -3.34 29.36
N LEU A 568 9.99 -4.19 28.42
CA LEU A 568 9.25 -4.35 27.15
C LEU A 568 7.81 -4.86 27.35
N ASP A 569 7.60 -5.79 28.28
CA ASP A 569 6.27 -6.33 28.59
C ASP A 569 5.42 -5.27 29.30
N GLU A 570 6.01 -4.53 30.25
CA GLU A 570 5.37 -3.41 30.95
C GLU A 570 4.96 -2.28 29.97
N LEU A 571 5.83 -1.95 29.01
CA LEU A 571 5.54 -0.99 27.96
C LEU A 571 4.37 -1.47 27.09
N LEU A 572 4.36 -2.74 26.69
CA LEU A 572 3.25 -3.31 25.91
C LEU A 572 1.93 -3.30 26.69
N GLU A 573 1.96 -3.62 27.98
CA GLU A 573 0.79 -3.55 28.87
C GLU A 573 0.27 -2.12 29.00
N ALA A 574 1.14 -1.13 29.18
CA ALA A 574 0.76 0.27 29.26
C ALA A 574 0.17 0.79 27.94
N VAL A 575 0.74 0.40 26.79
CA VAL A 575 0.19 0.75 25.47
C VAL A 575 -1.19 0.11 25.26
N LYS A 576 -1.39 -1.14 25.69
CA LYS A 576 -2.71 -1.80 25.67
C LYS A 576 -3.71 -1.03 26.52
N TYR A 577 -3.30 -0.61 27.72
CA TYR A 577 -4.12 0.22 28.59
C TYR A 577 -4.53 1.54 27.93
N PHE A 578 -3.60 2.28 27.33
CA PHE A 578 -3.92 3.53 26.62
C PHE A 578 -4.91 3.32 25.46
N ILE A 579 -4.75 2.22 24.72
CA ILE A 579 -5.70 1.87 23.66
C ILE A 579 -7.07 1.50 24.22
N GLU A 580 -7.13 0.77 25.34
CA GLU A 580 -8.40 0.41 25.99
C GLU A 580 -9.14 1.64 26.53
N GLU A 581 -8.41 2.61 27.10
CA GLU A 581 -8.99 3.90 27.51
C GLU A 581 -9.47 4.70 26.29
N ALA A 582 -8.68 4.75 25.22
CA ALA A 582 -9.08 5.39 23.97
C ALA A 582 -10.27 4.68 23.31
N ASP A 583 -10.35 3.35 23.36
CA ASP A 583 -11.52 2.57 22.91
C ASP A 583 -12.76 2.99 23.69
N LYS A 584 -12.68 3.07 25.03
CA LYS A 584 -13.82 3.53 25.86
C LYS A 584 -14.23 4.96 25.52
N GLU A 585 -13.28 5.87 25.32
CA GLU A 585 -13.59 7.27 25.00
C GLU A 585 -14.21 7.41 23.61
N ILE A 586 -13.64 6.77 22.59
CA ILE A 586 -14.07 6.91 21.19
C ILE A 586 -15.32 6.06 20.95
N LEU A 587 -15.22 4.76 21.25
CA LEU A 587 -16.21 3.75 20.91
C LEU A 587 -17.19 3.45 22.03
N GLY A 588 -16.95 3.89 23.27
CA GLY A 588 -17.74 3.51 24.45
C GLY A 588 -17.57 2.03 24.85
N SER A 589 -18.25 1.60 25.91
CA SER A 589 -18.29 0.19 26.35
C SER A 589 -19.72 -0.31 26.63
N GLY A 590 -19.90 -1.60 26.88
CA GLY A 590 -21.21 -2.19 27.19
C GLY A 590 -22.15 -2.36 25.98
N SER A 591 -23.39 -2.79 26.25
CA SER A 591 -24.39 -3.09 25.21
C SER A 591 -25.60 -2.16 25.31
N VAL A 592 -25.99 -1.59 24.17
CA VAL A 592 -27.25 -0.84 24.05
C VAL A 592 -28.45 -1.74 24.34
N SER A 593 -28.44 -3.01 23.92
CA SER A 593 -29.56 -3.93 24.10
C SER A 593 -29.73 -4.40 25.55
N LYS A 594 -28.64 -4.43 26.33
CA LYS A 594 -28.67 -4.81 27.77
C LYS A 594 -28.82 -3.61 28.70
N GLY A 595 -28.95 -2.38 28.15
CA GLY A 595 -29.11 -1.16 28.94
C GLY A 595 -27.88 -0.71 29.73
N ASN A 596 -26.72 -1.38 29.56
CA ASN A 596 -25.48 -1.11 30.30
C ASN A 596 -24.43 -0.38 29.45
N ARG A 597 -24.88 0.38 28.45
CA ARG A 597 -24.04 1.13 27.51
C ARG A 597 -23.39 2.32 28.20
N VAL A 598 -22.06 2.35 28.25
CA VAL A 598 -21.27 3.55 28.51
C VAL A 598 -21.02 4.23 27.17
N LYS A 599 -21.52 5.46 27.01
CA LYS A 599 -21.40 6.23 25.77
C LYS A 599 -19.96 6.67 25.54
N GLY A 600 -19.49 6.54 24.30
CA GLY A 600 -18.28 7.20 23.80
C GLY A 600 -18.63 8.38 22.88
N LYS A 601 -17.60 8.98 22.25
CA LYS A 601 -17.77 10.05 21.26
C LYS A 601 -18.63 9.61 20.07
N ILE A 602 -18.53 8.34 19.68
CA ILE A 602 -19.30 7.75 18.58
C ILE A 602 -20.83 7.76 18.80
N ASP A 603 -21.30 7.85 20.05
CA ASP A 603 -22.73 7.87 20.38
C ASP A 603 -23.36 9.26 20.20
N ASN A 604 -22.54 10.31 20.09
CA ASN A 604 -22.99 11.71 20.04
C ASN A 604 -22.65 12.39 18.71
N LEU A 605 -22.45 11.61 17.64
CA LEU A 605 -22.16 12.15 16.31
C LEU A 605 -23.40 12.83 15.73
N ASP A 606 -23.19 13.95 15.03
CA ASP A 606 -24.25 14.68 14.34
C ASP A 606 -24.64 13.99 13.03
N ILE A 607 -25.43 12.93 13.13
CA ILE A 607 -25.93 12.18 11.98
C ILE A 607 -27.10 12.97 11.33
N PRO A 608 -27.14 13.12 9.99
CA PRO A 608 -28.24 13.79 9.26
C PRO A 608 -29.52 12.94 9.20
N ILE A 609 -30.13 12.67 10.37
CA ILE A 609 -31.27 11.75 10.50
C ILE A 609 -32.51 12.31 9.78
N ILE A 610 -32.70 13.63 9.77
CA ILE A 610 -33.88 14.27 9.18
C ILE A 610 -33.86 14.13 7.65
N GLU A 611 -32.72 14.38 7.02
CA GLU A 611 -32.51 14.24 5.58
C GLU A 611 -32.70 12.79 5.15
N ILE A 612 -32.08 11.86 5.87
CA ILE A 612 -32.22 10.42 5.63
C ILE A 612 -33.69 10.00 5.80
N GLY A 613 -34.36 10.43 6.87
CA GLY A 613 -35.76 10.10 7.18
C GLY A 613 -36.75 10.65 6.15
N ARG A 614 -36.62 11.92 5.77
CA ARG A 614 -37.44 12.53 4.71
C ARG A 614 -37.31 11.80 3.39
N SER A 615 -36.09 11.39 3.03
CA SER A 615 -35.84 10.67 1.78
C SER A 615 -36.42 9.25 1.73
N ASN A 616 -36.87 8.76 2.88
CA ASN A 616 -37.42 7.44 3.08
C ASN A 616 -38.96 7.44 3.19
N LEU A 617 -39.58 8.63 3.16
CA LEU A 617 -41.03 8.77 2.95
C LEU A 617 -41.38 8.14 1.60
N ASP A 618 -42.47 7.38 1.57
CA ASP A 618 -42.97 6.69 0.37
C ASP A 618 -41.98 5.70 -0.28
N ASN A 619 -40.97 5.24 0.45
CA ASN A 619 -40.02 4.26 -0.07
C ASN A 619 -40.74 2.90 -0.32
N PRO A 620 -40.86 2.45 -1.57
CA PRO A 620 -41.63 1.23 -1.91
C PRO A 620 -41.01 -0.04 -1.33
N LEU A 621 -39.73 0.00 -0.92
CA LEU A 621 -39.00 -1.12 -0.35
C LEU A 621 -38.91 -1.06 1.18
N PHE A 622 -39.68 -0.19 1.84
CA PHE A 622 -39.59 0.00 3.29
C PHE A 622 -39.77 -1.29 4.09
N GLU A 623 -40.89 -2.00 3.89
CA GLU A 623 -41.19 -3.25 4.62
C GLU A 623 -40.15 -4.35 4.34
N ILE A 624 -39.71 -4.44 3.08
CA ILE A 624 -38.65 -5.37 2.65
C ILE A 624 -37.34 -5.04 3.36
N GLY A 625 -36.96 -3.77 3.40
CA GLY A 625 -35.75 -3.30 4.07
C GLY A 625 -35.79 -3.56 5.58
N VAL A 626 -36.91 -3.30 6.24
CA VAL A 626 -37.09 -3.62 7.67
C VAL A 626 -36.92 -5.11 7.93
N SER A 627 -37.52 -5.96 7.08
CA SER A 627 -37.40 -7.42 7.18
C SER A 627 -35.95 -7.91 6.99
N LEU A 628 -35.26 -7.41 5.97
CA LEU A 628 -33.86 -7.75 5.68
C LEU A 628 -32.92 -7.32 6.82
N LEU A 629 -33.11 -6.10 7.35
CA LEU A 629 -32.35 -5.60 8.50
C LEU A 629 -32.62 -6.44 9.76
N GLY A 630 -33.88 -6.80 10.01
CA GLY A 630 -34.28 -7.67 11.11
C GLY A 630 -33.62 -9.05 11.02
N TYR A 631 -33.58 -9.63 9.83
CA TYR A 631 -32.88 -10.89 9.58
C TYR A 631 -31.37 -10.78 9.88
N TYR A 632 -30.69 -9.74 9.37
CA TYR A 632 -29.27 -9.52 9.64
C TYR A 632 -29.00 -9.39 11.14
N ASN A 633 -29.73 -8.50 11.82
CA ASN A 633 -29.57 -8.26 13.25
C ASN A 633 -29.83 -9.50 14.11
N LYS A 634 -30.82 -10.32 13.74
CA LYS A 634 -31.11 -11.60 14.43
C LYS A 634 -29.92 -12.55 14.34
N ASN A 635 -29.32 -12.70 13.16
CA ASN A 635 -28.17 -13.60 13.00
C ASN A 635 -26.93 -13.09 13.74
N ILE A 636 -26.69 -11.78 13.74
CA ILE A 636 -25.61 -11.18 14.54
C ILE A 636 -25.86 -11.43 16.04
N ALA A 637 -27.09 -11.23 16.52
CA ALA A 637 -27.43 -11.49 17.92
C ALA A 637 -27.20 -12.96 18.32
N ILE A 638 -27.63 -13.91 17.48
CA ILE A 638 -27.39 -15.35 17.68
C ILE A 638 -25.89 -15.64 17.77
N LEU A 639 -25.08 -15.09 16.85
CA LEU A 639 -23.63 -15.28 16.87
C LEU A 639 -23.01 -14.71 18.16
N LEU A 640 -23.42 -13.51 18.57
CA LEU A 640 -22.89 -12.86 19.78
C LEU A 640 -23.22 -13.64 21.04
N ASP A 641 -24.40 -14.27 21.11
CA ASP A 641 -24.88 -15.08 22.22
C ASP A 641 -24.13 -16.42 22.32
N ILE A 642 -24.01 -17.15 21.20
CA ILE A 642 -23.28 -18.42 21.13
C ILE A 642 -21.80 -18.25 21.49
N THR A 643 -21.23 -17.09 21.19
CA THR A 643 -19.82 -16.79 21.47
C THR A 643 -19.60 -16.12 22.83
N ASP A 644 -20.64 -15.81 23.60
CA ASP A 644 -20.49 -14.94 24.78
C ASP A 644 -19.62 -15.56 25.88
N LYS A 645 -19.75 -16.89 26.04
CA LYS A 645 -19.06 -17.68 27.08
C LYS A 645 -17.67 -18.19 26.67
N LEU A 646 -17.21 -17.87 25.46
CA LEU A 646 -15.91 -18.35 24.99
C LEU A 646 -14.76 -17.50 25.56
N PRO A 647 -13.56 -18.08 25.72
CA PRO A 647 -12.34 -17.32 26.00
C PRO A 647 -12.13 -16.21 24.95
N THR A 648 -11.59 -15.05 25.35
CA THR A 648 -11.49 -13.85 24.52
C THR A 648 -10.94 -14.11 23.11
N PHE A 649 -9.85 -14.87 23.02
CA PHE A 649 -9.23 -15.20 21.73
C PHE A 649 -10.15 -16.05 20.83
N GLU A 650 -10.73 -17.13 21.37
CA GLU A 650 -11.64 -18.01 20.62
C GLU A 650 -12.93 -17.29 20.24
N LYS A 651 -13.43 -16.44 21.14
CA LYS A 651 -14.58 -15.55 20.94
C LYS A 651 -14.36 -14.62 19.75
N GLU A 652 -13.20 -13.97 19.66
CA GLU A 652 -12.87 -13.07 18.55
C GLU A 652 -12.75 -13.82 17.22
N MET A 653 -12.04 -14.95 17.18
CA MET A 653 -11.91 -15.76 15.96
C MET A 653 -13.28 -16.23 15.44
N LYS A 654 -14.10 -16.86 16.30
CA LYS A 654 -15.43 -17.34 15.88
C LYS A 654 -16.36 -16.21 15.49
N ARG A 655 -16.27 -15.04 16.14
CA ARG A 655 -17.03 -13.86 15.74
C ARG A 655 -16.61 -13.35 14.37
N LYS A 656 -15.31 -13.29 14.07
CA LYS A 656 -14.81 -12.86 12.76
C LYS A 656 -15.35 -13.77 11.65
N GLU A 657 -15.16 -15.09 11.78
CA GLU A 657 -15.65 -16.06 10.80
C GLU A 657 -17.19 -16.05 10.67
N GLY A 658 -17.89 -15.94 11.79
CA GLY A 658 -19.34 -15.88 11.83
C GLY A 658 -19.91 -14.62 11.17
N ILE A 659 -19.30 -13.46 11.44
CA ILE A 659 -19.69 -12.19 10.82
C ILE A 659 -19.48 -12.27 9.31
N ASP A 660 -18.35 -12.78 8.85
CA ASP A 660 -18.07 -12.94 7.40
C ASP A 660 -19.13 -13.82 6.72
N LYS A 661 -19.53 -14.94 7.34
CA LYS A 661 -20.61 -15.80 6.82
C LYS A 661 -21.96 -15.09 6.78
N ILE A 662 -22.32 -14.35 7.83
CA ILE A 662 -23.57 -13.60 7.90
C ILE A 662 -23.59 -12.50 6.83
N GLN A 663 -22.49 -11.76 6.67
CA GLN A 663 -22.35 -10.72 5.65
C GLN A 663 -22.47 -11.30 4.24
N LYS A 664 -21.76 -12.40 3.92
CA LYS A 664 -21.90 -13.09 2.62
C LYS A 664 -23.33 -13.51 2.33
N SER A 665 -24.01 -14.13 3.31
CA SER A 665 -25.42 -14.51 3.18
C SER A 665 -26.33 -13.31 2.94
N PHE A 666 -26.10 -12.21 3.66
CA PHE A 666 -26.86 -10.97 3.50
C PHE A 666 -26.64 -10.32 2.13
N LEU A 667 -25.39 -10.20 1.66
CA LEU A 667 -25.07 -9.66 0.34
C LEU A 667 -25.63 -10.53 -0.80
N SER A 668 -25.63 -11.85 -0.64
CA SER A 668 -26.27 -12.78 -1.57
C SER A 668 -27.79 -12.56 -1.64
N LYS A 669 -28.46 -12.20 -0.53
CA LYS A 669 -29.88 -11.81 -0.58
C LYS A 669 -30.10 -10.46 -1.27
N LEU A 670 -29.11 -9.57 -1.23
CA LEU A 670 -29.19 -8.26 -1.89
C LEU A 670 -28.87 -8.33 -3.38
N SER A 671 -28.24 -9.39 -3.90
CA SER A 671 -27.85 -9.49 -5.31
C SER A 671 -29.03 -9.58 -6.29
N LYS A 672 -30.23 -9.89 -5.79
CA LYS A 672 -31.47 -9.89 -6.58
C LYS A 672 -32.07 -8.51 -6.83
N TYR A 673 -31.56 -7.47 -6.19
CA TYR A 673 -32.03 -6.09 -6.33
C TYR A 673 -31.07 -5.30 -7.23
N THR A 674 -31.63 -4.40 -8.02
CA THR A 674 -30.88 -3.43 -8.82
C THR A 674 -30.15 -2.41 -7.94
N ILE A 675 -29.17 -1.70 -8.50
CA ILE A 675 -28.41 -0.67 -7.77
C ILE A 675 -29.34 0.42 -7.19
N ASP A 676 -30.35 0.85 -7.94
CA ASP A 676 -31.31 1.87 -7.50
C ASP A 676 -32.19 1.35 -6.35
N GLU A 677 -32.65 0.10 -6.43
CA GLU A 677 -33.39 -0.55 -5.34
C GLU A 677 -32.51 -0.75 -4.10
N ARG A 678 -31.24 -1.09 -4.28
CA ARG A 678 -30.28 -1.22 -3.17
C ARG A 678 -30.01 0.11 -2.50
N CYS A 679 -29.96 1.22 -3.24
CA CYS A 679 -29.91 2.56 -2.66
C CYS A 679 -31.17 2.86 -1.81
N LEU A 680 -32.35 2.46 -2.28
CA LEU A 680 -33.59 2.58 -1.50
C LEU A 680 -33.53 1.72 -0.23
N LEU A 681 -33.02 0.49 -0.30
CA LEU A 681 -32.82 -0.37 0.88
C LEU A 681 -31.80 0.25 1.85
N ALA A 682 -30.71 0.83 1.36
CA ALA A 682 -29.72 1.52 2.18
C ALA A 682 -30.33 2.71 2.95
N LYS A 683 -31.26 3.47 2.35
CA LYS A 683 -32.03 4.51 3.06
C LYS A 683 -32.82 3.92 4.22
N VAL A 684 -33.51 2.81 3.99
CA VAL A 684 -34.29 2.13 5.04
C VAL A 684 -33.37 1.68 6.16
N PHE A 685 -32.25 1.04 5.83
CA PHE A 685 -31.28 0.59 6.83
C PHE A 685 -30.75 1.76 7.65
N ALA A 686 -30.29 2.82 6.99
CA ALA A 686 -29.74 4.00 7.64
C ALA A 686 -30.77 4.66 8.56
N TYR A 687 -32.00 4.89 8.08
CA TYR A 687 -33.05 5.50 8.88
C TYR A 687 -33.42 4.65 10.11
N GLN A 688 -33.60 3.34 9.92
CA GLN A 688 -33.98 2.44 11.02
C GLN A 688 -32.90 2.34 12.10
N ILE A 689 -31.63 2.42 11.72
CA ILE A 689 -30.50 2.41 12.65
C ILE A 689 -30.39 3.74 13.37
N TYR A 690 -30.28 4.84 12.61
CA TYR A 690 -29.94 6.15 13.15
C TYR A 690 -31.07 6.84 13.92
N LYS A 691 -32.34 6.48 13.69
CA LYS A 691 -33.46 6.99 14.50
C LYS A 691 -33.52 6.42 15.93
N THR A 692 -32.61 5.50 16.28
CA THR A 692 -32.60 4.80 17.58
C THR A 692 -31.24 4.96 18.26
N ASN A 693 -31.19 4.62 19.55
CA ASN A 693 -29.93 4.54 20.32
C ASN A 693 -28.96 3.46 19.80
N ARG A 694 -29.32 2.71 18.75
CA ARG A 694 -28.45 1.73 18.08
C ARG A 694 -27.60 2.35 16.97
N ALA A 695 -27.64 3.66 16.77
CA ALA A 695 -26.80 4.38 15.82
C ALA A 695 -25.31 3.94 15.81
N PRO A 696 -24.65 3.68 16.97
CA PRO A 696 -23.28 3.16 16.98
C PRO A 696 -23.07 1.82 16.29
N HIS A 697 -24.12 1.05 16.00
CA HIS A 697 -24.06 -0.30 15.41
C HIS A 697 -24.42 -0.32 13.91
N ASP A 698 -24.01 0.71 13.16
CA ASP A 698 -24.32 0.89 11.74
C ASP A 698 -23.45 0.08 10.76
N SER A 699 -22.67 -0.90 11.25
CA SER A 699 -21.73 -1.70 10.44
C SER A 699 -22.35 -2.35 9.18
N ILE A 700 -23.66 -2.63 9.19
CA ILE A 700 -24.39 -3.16 8.02
C ILE A 700 -24.42 -2.19 6.85
N LEU A 701 -24.27 -0.88 7.06
CA LEU A 701 -24.18 0.13 6.01
C LEU A 701 -22.82 0.16 5.33
N TRP A 702 -21.79 -0.41 5.98
CA TRP A 702 -20.39 -0.24 5.59
C TRP A 702 -19.72 -1.57 5.22
N ILE A 703 -20.51 -2.57 4.78
CA ILE A 703 -19.98 -3.86 4.33
C ILE A 703 -19.31 -3.66 2.96
N ARG A 704 -18.05 -4.07 2.85
CA ARG A 704 -17.28 -4.05 1.60
C ARG A 704 -17.77 -5.09 0.60
N ASP A 705 -17.25 -5.04 -0.63
CA ASP A 705 -17.46 -6.11 -1.61
C ASP A 705 -16.81 -7.42 -1.12
N ILE A 706 -17.50 -8.56 -1.28
CA ILE A 706 -17.04 -9.87 -0.81
C ILE A 706 -17.30 -10.92 -1.88
N ASP A 707 -16.27 -11.65 -2.33
CA ASP A 707 -16.36 -12.74 -3.31
C ASP A 707 -17.16 -12.37 -4.58
N GLY A 708 -16.97 -11.15 -5.08
CA GLY A 708 -17.70 -10.63 -6.26
C GLY A 708 -19.12 -10.15 -5.98
N LEU A 709 -19.60 -10.21 -4.73
CA LEU A 709 -20.87 -9.63 -4.32
C LEU A 709 -20.71 -8.14 -4.00
N HIS A 710 -21.60 -7.32 -4.55
CA HIS A 710 -21.66 -5.88 -4.27
C HIS A 710 -22.02 -5.63 -2.79
N GLY A 711 -21.17 -4.89 -2.09
CA GLY A 711 -21.28 -4.52 -0.68
C GLY A 711 -22.17 -3.30 -0.45
N THR A 712 -22.74 -3.20 0.75
CA THR A 712 -23.62 -2.08 1.14
C THR A 712 -22.89 -0.76 1.35
N ALA A 713 -21.57 -0.76 1.49
CA ALA A 713 -20.76 0.46 1.58
C ALA A 713 -20.94 1.35 0.34
N ASN A 714 -20.88 0.75 -0.85
CA ASN A 714 -21.06 1.46 -2.12
C ASN A 714 -22.51 1.98 -2.24
N ASP A 715 -23.51 1.14 -1.91
CA ASP A 715 -24.92 1.54 -1.88
C ASP A 715 -25.16 2.74 -0.93
N THR A 716 -24.53 2.72 0.24
CA THR A 716 -24.66 3.79 1.25
C THR A 716 -23.99 5.08 0.79
N ILE A 717 -22.79 5.02 0.21
CA ILE A 717 -22.11 6.20 -0.34
C ILE A 717 -22.95 6.82 -1.46
N GLN A 718 -23.49 6.00 -2.36
CA GLN A 718 -24.35 6.47 -3.43
C GLN A 718 -25.65 7.07 -2.90
N MET A 719 -26.26 6.44 -1.90
CA MET A 719 -27.44 6.96 -1.22
C MET A 719 -27.15 8.33 -0.59
N LEU A 720 -26.06 8.47 0.16
CA LEU A 720 -25.66 9.76 0.76
C LEU A 720 -25.39 10.82 -0.31
N ALA A 721 -24.77 10.45 -1.43
CA ALA A 721 -24.56 11.36 -2.55
C ALA A 721 -25.87 11.85 -3.18
N ASN A 722 -26.88 10.97 -3.29
CA ASN A 722 -28.21 11.33 -3.77
C ASN A 722 -28.96 12.25 -2.80
N LEU A 723 -28.62 12.23 -1.51
CA LEU A 723 -29.17 13.12 -0.48
C LEU A 723 -28.37 14.42 -0.32
N GLU A 724 -27.37 14.67 -1.16
CA GLU A 724 -26.48 15.82 -1.05
C GLU A 724 -25.62 15.84 0.23
N LEU A 725 -25.50 14.68 0.90
CA LEU A 725 -24.68 14.46 2.10
C LEU A 725 -23.27 13.94 1.76
N GLY A 726 -22.99 13.79 0.46
CA GLY A 726 -21.70 13.46 -0.15
C GLY A 726 -21.73 13.81 -1.64
N CYS A 727 -20.59 13.77 -2.32
CA CYS A 727 -20.50 13.97 -3.77
C CYS A 727 -19.28 13.28 -4.39
N GLN A 728 -19.41 12.80 -5.63
CA GLN A 728 -18.31 12.20 -6.38
C GLN A 728 -17.43 13.31 -7.01
N ILE A 729 -16.11 13.22 -6.85
CA ILE A 729 -15.16 14.13 -7.49
C ILE A 729 -14.87 13.59 -8.90
N LYS A 730 -14.96 14.41 -9.96
CA LYS A 730 -14.48 14.03 -11.30
C LYS A 730 -12.98 14.28 -11.45
N ASN A 731 -12.35 13.61 -12.42
CA ASN A 731 -10.95 13.83 -12.84
C ASN A 731 -10.55 15.30 -13.14
N ASN A 732 -11.49 16.21 -13.37
CA ASN A 732 -11.22 17.63 -13.61
C ASN A 732 -11.45 18.51 -12.36
N GLY A 733 -11.60 17.91 -11.17
CA GLY A 733 -11.87 18.62 -9.92
C GLY A 733 -13.32 19.10 -9.76
N SER A 734 -14.21 18.85 -10.73
CA SER A 734 -15.62 19.19 -10.58
C SER A 734 -16.34 18.23 -9.64
N LEU A 735 -17.15 18.76 -8.73
CA LEU A 735 -18.09 17.97 -7.94
C LEU A 735 -19.21 17.54 -8.88
N LYS A 736 -19.47 16.24 -9.01
CA LYS A 736 -20.65 15.73 -9.71
C LYS A 736 -21.42 14.83 -8.76
N ARG A 737 -22.73 15.05 -8.68
CA ARG A 737 -23.64 14.02 -8.16
C ARG A 737 -23.60 12.84 -9.13
N VAL A 738 -23.69 11.62 -8.61
CA VAL A 738 -23.61 10.37 -9.41
C VAL A 738 -24.65 10.37 -10.55
N ARG A 739 -25.73 11.15 -10.44
CA ARG A 739 -26.43 11.75 -11.59
C ARG A 739 -26.88 13.17 -11.25
N GLU A 740 -26.05 14.16 -11.55
CA GLU A 740 -26.54 15.54 -11.65
C GLU A 740 -27.61 15.55 -12.76
N LYS A 741 -28.89 15.71 -12.38
CA LYS A 741 -29.95 16.03 -13.34
C LYS A 741 -29.45 17.23 -14.13
N LYS A 742 -29.10 17.04 -15.40
CA LYS A 742 -28.72 18.14 -16.28
C LYS A 742 -29.92 19.09 -16.36
N VAL A 743 -29.83 20.20 -15.64
CA VAL A 743 -30.60 21.40 -15.99
C VAL A 743 -29.89 21.95 -17.21
N GLU A 744 -30.39 21.60 -18.39
CA GLU A 744 -29.82 22.15 -19.62
C GLU A 744 -30.13 23.65 -19.69
N LYS A 745 -29.15 24.46 -20.13
CA LYS A 745 -29.36 25.87 -20.42
C LYS A 745 -30.46 25.98 -21.47
N ILE A 746 -31.54 26.66 -21.11
CA ILE A 746 -32.73 26.78 -21.97
C ILE A 746 -32.41 27.69 -23.15
N THR A 747 -32.38 27.13 -24.37
CA THR A 747 -32.38 27.91 -25.62
C THR A 747 -33.79 28.22 -26.09
N THR A 748 -34.76 27.38 -25.70
CA THR A 748 -36.16 27.44 -26.15
C THR A 748 -37.09 27.82 -24.99
N LYS A 749 -37.64 29.05 -25.01
CA LYS A 749 -38.44 29.61 -23.89
C LYS A 749 -39.80 28.94 -23.67
N ASN A 750 -40.32 28.21 -24.64
CA ASN A 750 -41.55 27.45 -24.50
C ASN A 750 -41.58 26.24 -25.46
N ILE A 751 -42.30 25.21 -25.06
CA ILE A 751 -42.52 23.99 -25.87
C ILE A 751 -44.01 23.68 -25.95
N ARG A 752 -44.44 23.07 -27.06
CA ARG A 752 -45.77 22.49 -27.19
C ARG A 752 -45.75 21.04 -26.75
N ILE A 753 -46.69 20.64 -25.92
CA ILE A 753 -46.95 19.25 -25.58
C ILE A 753 -48.40 18.87 -25.89
N TRP A 754 -48.68 17.63 -26.25
CA TRP A 754 -50.00 17.21 -26.70
C TRP A 754 -50.33 15.75 -26.37
N SER A 755 -51.62 15.40 -26.40
CA SER A 755 -52.14 14.04 -26.24
C SER A 755 -53.16 13.72 -27.34
N SER A 756 -53.43 12.44 -27.59
CA SER A 756 -54.59 12.02 -28.39
C SER A 756 -55.91 12.36 -27.69
N ASP A 757 -55.89 12.39 -26.36
CA ASP A 757 -57.05 12.71 -25.52
C ASP A 757 -57.13 14.21 -25.21
N SER A 758 -58.28 14.66 -24.71
CA SER A 758 -58.43 16.05 -24.27
C SER A 758 -57.56 16.33 -23.04
N VAL A 759 -56.84 17.45 -23.07
CA VAL A 759 -55.97 17.90 -21.97
C VAL A 759 -56.28 19.35 -21.63
N SER A 760 -56.39 19.63 -20.33
CA SER A 760 -56.66 20.98 -19.80
C SER A 760 -55.43 21.51 -19.08
N SER A 761 -55.07 22.76 -19.38
CA SER A 761 -53.97 23.47 -18.69
C SER A 761 -54.18 23.57 -17.17
N ILE A 762 -55.42 23.65 -16.69
CA ILE A 762 -55.76 23.72 -15.25
C ILE A 762 -55.16 22.53 -14.47
N LYS A 763 -55.07 21.34 -15.08
CA LYS A 763 -54.49 20.14 -14.44
C LYS A 763 -53.00 20.30 -14.11
N TYR A 764 -52.30 21.21 -14.79
CA TYR A 764 -50.84 21.35 -14.73
C TYR A 764 -50.42 22.73 -14.21
N GLU A 765 -51.34 23.54 -13.68
CA GLU A 765 -51.07 24.89 -13.18
C GLU A 765 -50.05 24.90 -12.03
N CYS A 766 -50.03 23.84 -11.20
CA CYS A 766 -49.09 23.68 -10.09
C CYS A 766 -47.78 22.95 -10.47
N ALA A 767 -47.56 22.61 -11.75
CA ALA A 767 -46.37 21.88 -12.15
C ALA A 767 -45.14 22.80 -12.14
N SER A 768 -44.10 22.43 -11.38
CA SER A 768 -42.86 23.20 -11.26
C SER A 768 -41.74 22.73 -12.18
N GLU A 769 -41.80 21.49 -12.66
CA GLU A 769 -40.78 20.87 -13.51
C GLU A 769 -41.41 19.98 -14.60
N ILE A 770 -40.71 19.87 -15.73
CA ILE A 770 -41.00 18.94 -16.83
C ILE A 770 -39.73 18.19 -17.22
N LEU A 771 -39.84 16.87 -17.39
CA LEU A 771 -38.76 16.02 -17.91
C LEU A 771 -39.03 15.72 -19.39
N ILE A 772 -38.03 15.95 -20.24
CA ILE A 772 -38.06 15.59 -21.66
C ILE A 772 -37.14 14.38 -21.91
N GLU A 773 -37.69 13.30 -22.44
CA GLU A 773 -36.96 12.08 -22.81
C GLU A 773 -37.60 11.45 -24.05
N SER A 774 -36.81 11.16 -25.09
CA SER A 774 -37.26 10.47 -26.31
C SER A 774 -38.54 11.07 -26.94
N ASN A 775 -38.58 12.40 -27.10
CA ASN A 775 -39.74 13.18 -27.59
C ASN A 775 -41.02 13.08 -26.74
N LYS A 776 -40.91 12.64 -25.48
CA LYS A 776 -41.99 12.64 -24.50
C LYS A 776 -41.70 13.63 -23.39
N ALA A 777 -42.77 14.20 -22.85
CA ALA A 777 -42.78 15.11 -21.74
C ALA A 777 -43.47 14.45 -20.55
N LEU A 778 -42.76 14.26 -19.44
CA LEU A 778 -43.34 13.87 -18.16
C LEU A 778 -43.57 15.12 -17.32
N ILE A 779 -44.84 15.43 -17.06
CA ILE A 779 -45.28 16.61 -16.30
C ILE A 779 -46.38 16.21 -15.31
N ASN A 780 -46.17 16.50 -14.03
CA ASN A 780 -47.12 16.18 -12.95
C ASN A 780 -47.65 14.73 -13.01
N GLY A 781 -46.75 13.77 -13.26
CA GLY A 781 -47.07 12.34 -13.38
C GLY A 781 -47.76 11.91 -14.69
N SER A 782 -48.06 12.82 -15.61
CA SER A 782 -48.67 12.51 -16.91
C SER A 782 -47.61 12.51 -18.01
N ILE A 783 -47.72 11.55 -18.95
CA ILE A 783 -46.85 11.47 -20.12
C ILE A 783 -47.59 12.09 -21.31
N LEU A 784 -46.97 13.10 -21.92
CA LEU A 784 -47.47 13.80 -23.11
C LEU A 784 -46.42 13.77 -24.21
N ASN A 785 -46.84 13.93 -25.47
CA ASN A 785 -45.91 13.99 -26.59
C ASN A 785 -45.39 15.42 -26.74
N VAL A 786 -44.09 15.57 -27.00
CA VAL A 786 -43.51 16.85 -27.40
C VAL A 786 -43.85 17.09 -28.87
N GLY A 787 -44.29 18.31 -29.21
CA GLY A 787 -44.57 18.68 -30.60
C GLY A 787 -43.32 18.54 -31.46
N GLU A 788 -43.44 17.96 -32.66
CA GLU A 788 -42.32 17.72 -33.57
C GLU A 788 -41.58 19.01 -33.96
N GLU A 789 -42.25 20.16 -33.86
CA GLU A 789 -41.66 21.48 -34.09
C GLU A 789 -40.70 21.93 -32.98
N CYS A 790 -40.72 21.29 -31.81
CA CYS A 790 -39.95 21.71 -30.65
C CYS A 790 -38.52 21.18 -30.73
N ARG A 791 -37.55 22.09 -30.89
CA ARG A 791 -36.13 21.77 -30.74
C ARG A 791 -35.74 21.94 -29.27
N ILE A 792 -35.95 20.89 -28.49
CA ILE A 792 -35.55 20.80 -27.09
C ILE A 792 -34.79 19.50 -26.86
N SER A 793 -33.68 19.60 -26.13
CA SER A 793 -32.84 18.47 -25.75
C SER A 793 -33.46 17.67 -24.60
N GLU A 794 -32.96 16.47 -24.37
CA GLU A 794 -33.38 15.67 -23.23
C GLU A 794 -32.85 16.27 -21.93
N GLY A 795 -33.71 16.41 -20.93
CA GLY A 795 -33.35 17.11 -19.69
C GLY A 795 -34.55 17.46 -18.81
N VAL A 796 -34.26 17.98 -17.62
CA VAL A 796 -35.30 18.51 -16.71
C VAL A 796 -35.29 20.04 -16.79
N TYR A 797 -36.46 20.61 -17.03
CA TYR A 797 -36.67 22.04 -17.18
C TYR A 797 -37.65 22.56 -16.13
N LYS A 798 -37.36 23.74 -15.58
CA LYS A 798 -38.30 24.44 -14.70
C LYS A 798 -39.43 25.04 -15.52
N ILE A 799 -40.65 24.93 -15.00
CA ILE A 799 -41.84 25.48 -15.64
C ILE A 799 -42.12 26.86 -15.03
N TYR A 800 -42.26 27.85 -15.90
CA TYR A 800 -42.78 29.16 -15.54
C TYR A 800 -44.32 29.16 -15.54
N SER A 801 -44.94 28.60 -16.59
CA SER A 801 -46.39 28.46 -16.68
C SER A 801 -46.82 27.43 -17.73
N VAL A 802 -48.04 26.90 -17.59
CA VAL A 802 -48.68 26.01 -18.56
C VAL A 802 -50.00 26.62 -19.01
N VAL A 803 -50.21 26.77 -20.32
CA VAL A 803 -51.44 27.34 -20.88
C VAL A 803 -52.02 26.46 -21.99
N GLN A 804 -53.31 26.63 -22.28
CA GLN A 804 -53.95 25.94 -23.41
C GLN A 804 -53.35 26.43 -24.73
N ALA A 805 -52.98 25.51 -25.63
CA ALA A 805 -52.49 25.90 -26.95
C ALA A 805 -53.63 26.51 -27.78
N ILE A 806 -53.32 27.49 -28.63
CA ILE A 806 -54.30 28.18 -29.49
C ILE A 806 -54.02 27.82 -30.95
N SER A 807 -55.09 27.51 -31.69
CA SER A 807 -55.01 27.25 -33.13
C SER A 807 -54.63 28.51 -33.91
N ARG A 808 -53.67 28.40 -34.82
CA ARG A 808 -53.25 29.51 -35.68
C ARG A 808 -54.27 29.88 -36.76
N SER A 809 -55.17 28.97 -37.14
CA SER A 809 -56.12 29.19 -38.24
C SER A 809 -57.41 29.88 -37.82
N ASN A 810 -57.82 29.76 -36.55
CA ASN A 810 -59.10 30.29 -36.07
C ASN A 810 -59.05 30.84 -34.64
N SER A 811 -57.86 30.96 -34.05
CA SER A 811 -57.61 31.52 -32.71
C SER A 811 -58.41 30.87 -31.56
N ARG A 812 -58.91 29.65 -31.76
CA ARG A 812 -59.63 28.91 -30.71
C ARG A 812 -58.67 28.01 -29.90
N PRO A 813 -58.92 27.79 -28.60
CA PRO A 813 -58.15 26.85 -27.79
C PRO A 813 -58.23 25.42 -28.33
N LEU A 814 -57.08 24.76 -28.48
CA LEU A 814 -56.96 23.37 -28.88
C LEU A 814 -57.27 22.46 -27.70
N LYS A 815 -58.19 21.51 -27.87
CA LYS A 815 -58.61 20.62 -26.79
C LYS A 815 -57.55 19.60 -26.35
N ASN A 816 -56.53 19.37 -27.16
CA ASN A 816 -55.59 18.26 -27.02
C ASN A 816 -54.11 18.71 -26.94
N SER A 817 -53.84 20.01 -26.83
CA SER A 817 -52.49 20.58 -26.84
C SER A 817 -52.31 21.68 -25.81
N LEU A 818 -51.13 21.74 -25.21
CA LEU A 818 -50.71 22.72 -24.21
C LEU A 818 -49.41 23.40 -24.65
N VAL A 819 -49.18 24.61 -24.17
CA VAL A 819 -47.89 25.31 -24.27
C VAL A 819 -47.31 25.43 -22.87
N VAL A 820 -46.08 24.95 -22.70
CA VAL A 820 -45.32 25.04 -21.44
C VAL A 820 -44.23 26.09 -21.62
N TYR A 821 -44.26 27.14 -20.82
CA TYR A 821 -43.21 28.14 -20.73
C TYR A 821 -42.15 27.68 -19.73
N LEU A 822 -40.89 27.72 -20.14
CA LEU A 822 -39.78 27.23 -19.33
C LEU A 822 -39.01 28.40 -18.70
N GLN A 823 -38.53 28.21 -17.48
CA GLN A 823 -37.77 29.20 -16.73
C GLN A 823 -36.27 28.99 -16.94
N ASN A 824 -35.58 30.04 -17.43
CA ASN A 824 -34.14 30.04 -17.68
C ASN A 824 -33.27 29.63 -16.48
#